data_AF-X0LU00-F1
#
_entry.id   AF-X0LU00-F1
#
_cell.length_a   1.000
_cell.length_b   1.000
_cell.length_c   1.000
_cell.angle_alpha   90.00
_cell.angle_beta   90.00
_cell.angle_gamma   90.00
#
_symmetry.space_group_name_H-M   'P 1'
#
loop_
_entity.id
_entity.type
_entity.pdbx_description
1 polymer ?
#
loop_
_entity_poly.entity_id
_entity_poly.type
_entity_poly.pdbx_seq_one_letter_code
_entity_poly.pdbx_strand_id
1 'polypeptide(L)'
;MAEQKQPEVDLATRMQVDESVVGHNEIDESLYSRQLYVLGHEAMKRMGASNVLIVGLKGLGVEIAKNIALAGVKSLTLYDPAPVQIADLSSQFFLTPSDVGKPRDEVTVPRVAELNAYTPVKLHQSPGLDGELSQFDKYQVVVLTNAPIHQQKAIGDYCHSKGIYVVIADTYGLFGSVFCDFGEKFTCIDPTGETPLNGIVAGIDEEGLVSALDETRHGLEDGDYVTFSEVEGMEALNGAEPRKITVKGPYTFSIGDVSGLGQYKRGGMYQQVKMPKIINFKDFTTALKEPEFLISDFAKFDRPQQLHLGFQALHAFQLTHKRLPNPMDNDDAIVVLGAAKKFAEQEGLDIQLDEKLLKELSYQAQGDLNPMAAYFGGIVAQEVLKAVSGKFQPINQWMYFDSLESLPTSTKRSAELCKPIGSRYDGQIAVFGTEFQDKIANLKQFLVGAGAIGCEMLKNWAMIGLGTGPEGKIWVTDMDSIERSNLNRQFLFRADDVGQMKSDRAALAVQRMNPDLEGHMVTLKERVSPETENVFNEDFWRNLDGVTNALDNVEARTYVDRRCVFFQKPLLESGTLGTKGNTQVVLPHLTESYSSSQDPPEKEFPMCTIRSFPNKIDHTIAWAKEYMFEKLFVKAPQTVNLYLTQPQFIENSMKQGGNQKETLETIRNYLTTERPRTFEDCIAWARQLFETEFSNKIQQLLYNFPKDSETSSGTPFWSGPKRAPDALKFDPNNPSHFGFIVAAANLHAFNYNIKSPGTDRSIYLRELDNVIVPDFTPSSNVKIQADDKEPVVSIFTSYSKTSTNS
;
A
#
# COMPACT_ATOMS: atom_id res chain seq x y z
N MET A 1 42.17 -22.24 -38.58
CA MET A 1 40.85 -22.03 -37.96
C MET A 1 40.95 -22.55 -36.54
N ALA A 2 41.20 -21.66 -35.60
CA ALA A 2 41.21 -21.95 -34.18
C ALA A 2 39.94 -21.32 -33.61
N GLU A 3 39.06 -22.14 -33.04
CA GLU A 3 37.83 -21.72 -32.39
C GLU A 3 38.16 -20.84 -31.18
N GLN A 4 37.71 -19.59 -31.23
CA GLN A 4 37.69 -18.70 -30.06
C GLN A 4 36.65 -19.23 -29.07
N LYS A 5 37.12 -19.72 -27.93
CA LYS A 5 36.29 -19.93 -26.75
C LYS A 5 35.61 -18.61 -26.38
N GLN A 6 34.28 -18.62 -26.27
CA GLN A 6 33.52 -17.56 -25.63
C GLN A 6 34.01 -17.38 -24.18
N PRO A 7 34.07 -16.14 -23.66
CA PRO A 7 34.54 -15.89 -22.30
C PRO A 7 33.58 -16.56 -21.29
N GLU A 8 34.16 -17.21 -20.28
CA GLU A 8 33.45 -17.75 -19.11
C GLU A 8 32.64 -16.63 -18.46
N VAL A 9 31.31 -16.81 -18.47
CA VAL A 9 30.36 -15.93 -17.79
C VAL A 9 30.45 -16.19 -16.29
N ASP A 10 30.67 -15.12 -15.52
CA ASP A 10 30.69 -15.13 -14.06
C ASP A 10 29.39 -15.76 -13.51
N LEU A 11 29.53 -16.83 -12.72
CA LEU A 11 28.42 -17.54 -12.07
C LEU A 11 27.57 -16.64 -11.16
N ALA A 12 28.07 -15.46 -10.75
CA ALA A 12 27.35 -14.48 -9.95
C ALA A 12 26.40 -13.56 -10.74
N THR A 13 26.41 -13.60 -12.08
CA THR A 13 25.61 -12.72 -12.97
C THR A 13 24.55 -13.47 -13.80
N ARG A 14 24.17 -14.68 -13.38
CA ARG A 14 23.11 -15.43 -14.08
C ARG A 14 21.79 -14.67 -13.94
N MET A 15 21.32 -14.10 -15.05
CA MET A 15 20.03 -13.39 -15.11
C MET A 15 18.89 -14.30 -14.63
N GLN A 16 18.14 -13.84 -13.64
CA GLN A 16 16.99 -14.54 -13.08
C GLN A 16 15.71 -13.90 -13.63
N VAL A 17 15.27 -14.35 -14.80
CA VAL A 17 13.94 -14.01 -15.34
C VAL A 17 13.05 -15.23 -15.11
N ASP A 18 12.13 -15.13 -14.15
CA ASP A 18 11.19 -16.20 -13.85
C ASP A 18 10.22 -16.44 -15.02
N GLU A 19 9.69 -17.65 -15.15
CA GLU A 19 8.62 -17.96 -16.10
C GLU A 19 7.24 -17.69 -15.47
N SER A 20 6.29 -17.22 -16.28
CA SER A 20 4.90 -16.99 -15.86
C SER A 20 4.24 -18.28 -15.38
N VAL A 21 3.60 -18.26 -14.21
CA VAL A 21 2.87 -19.41 -13.64
C VAL A 21 1.38 -19.39 -13.96
N VAL A 22 0.88 -18.31 -14.58
CA VAL A 22 -0.53 -18.14 -15.00
C VAL A 22 -0.56 -17.73 -16.49
N GLY A 23 -1.71 -17.90 -17.17
CA GLY A 23 -1.86 -17.45 -18.56
C GLY A 23 -1.77 -15.92 -18.70
N HIS A 24 -1.32 -15.42 -19.85
CA HIS A 24 -1.05 -13.98 -20.10
C HIS A 24 -2.23 -13.00 -19.87
N ASN A 25 -3.45 -13.49 -19.63
CA ASN A 25 -4.65 -12.66 -19.46
C ASN A 25 -5.25 -12.69 -18.05
N GLU A 26 -4.67 -13.45 -17.11
CA GLU A 26 -5.16 -13.55 -15.73
C GLU A 26 -4.21 -12.84 -14.76
N ILE A 27 -4.76 -12.15 -13.75
CA ILE A 27 -3.96 -11.47 -12.73
C ILE A 27 -3.49 -12.51 -11.71
N ASP A 28 -2.18 -12.58 -11.49
CA ASP A 28 -1.60 -13.40 -10.43
C ASP A 28 -1.84 -12.77 -9.05
N GLU A 29 -2.95 -13.14 -8.41
CA GLU A 29 -3.34 -12.62 -7.09
C GLU A 29 -2.30 -12.97 -6.00
N SER A 30 -1.50 -14.02 -6.18
CA SER A 30 -0.48 -14.41 -5.19
C SER A 30 0.71 -13.45 -5.18
N LEU A 31 1.02 -12.81 -6.30
CA LEU A 31 2.04 -11.77 -6.43
C LEU A 31 1.46 -10.39 -6.13
N TYR A 32 0.34 -10.03 -6.75
CA TYR A 32 -0.24 -8.68 -6.72
C TYR A 32 -1.22 -8.44 -5.57
N SER A 33 -1.39 -9.39 -4.63
CA SER A 33 -2.37 -9.34 -3.53
C SER A 33 -2.53 -7.96 -2.89
N ARG A 34 -1.42 -7.35 -2.43
CA ARG A 34 -1.49 -6.06 -1.71
C ARG A 34 -1.79 -4.88 -2.63
N GLN A 35 -1.31 -4.91 -3.87
CA GLN A 35 -1.60 -3.90 -4.87
C GLN A 35 -3.06 -3.97 -5.35
N LEU A 36 -3.64 -5.16 -5.43
CA LEU A 36 -5.04 -5.35 -5.81
C LEU A 36 -6.01 -4.66 -4.85
N TYR A 37 -5.72 -4.63 -3.55
CA TYR A 37 -6.53 -3.90 -2.57
C TYR A 37 -6.48 -2.37 -2.76
N VAL A 38 -5.47 -1.85 -3.46
CA VAL A 38 -5.31 -0.42 -3.74
C VAL A 38 -5.93 -0.07 -5.10
N LEU A 39 -5.58 -0.82 -6.14
CA LEU A 39 -5.96 -0.50 -7.52
C LEU A 39 -7.28 -1.17 -7.92
N GLY A 40 -7.52 -2.40 -7.48
CA GLY A 40 -8.64 -3.23 -7.93
C GLY A 40 -8.36 -3.91 -9.28
N HIS A 41 -9.09 -5.00 -9.54
CA HIS A 41 -8.90 -5.84 -10.73
C HIS A 41 -9.06 -5.08 -12.04
N GLU A 42 -10.07 -4.21 -12.16
CA GLU A 42 -10.32 -3.46 -13.40
C GLU A 42 -9.18 -2.50 -13.75
N ALA A 43 -8.63 -1.79 -12.77
CA ALA A 43 -7.47 -0.93 -12.97
C ALA A 43 -6.24 -1.74 -13.43
N MET A 44 -5.99 -2.88 -12.79
CA MET A 44 -4.87 -3.76 -13.15
C MET A 44 -5.02 -4.40 -14.53
N LYS A 45 -6.24 -4.78 -14.95
CA LYS A 45 -6.49 -5.25 -16.33
C LYS A 45 -6.14 -4.19 -17.36
N ARG A 46 -6.51 -2.93 -17.12
CA ARG A 46 -6.16 -1.81 -18.01
C ARG A 46 -4.65 -1.57 -18.07
N MET A 47 -3.97 -1.62 -16.92
CA MET A 47 -2.51 -1.54 -16.83
C MET A 47 -1.83 -2.65 -17.63
N GLY A 48 -2.30 -3.90 -17.50
CA GLY A 48 -1.81 -5.07 -18.24
C GLY A 48 -2.03 -4.99 -19.76
N ALA A 49 -2.78 -4.00 -20.25
CA ALA A 49 -2.97 -3.73 -21.67
C ALA A 49 -2.14 -2.54 -22.21
N SER A 50 -1.42 -1.81 -21.35
CA SER A 50 -0.74 -0.56 -21.72
C SER A 50 0.77 -0.69 -21.84
N ASN A 51 1.33 -0.17 -22.94
CA ASN A 51 2.76 -0.05 -23.19
C ASN A 51 3.27 1.31 -22.71
N VAL A 52 4.39 1.31 -21.98
CA VAL A 52 5.01 2.52 -21.44
C VAL A 52 6.42 2.68 -22.02
N LEU A 53 6.78 3.91 -22.41
CA LEU A 53 8.15 4.31 -22.73
C LEU A 53 8.71 5.19 -21.62
N ILE A 54 9.94 4.94 -21.20
CA ILE A 54 10.72 5.83 -20.33
C ILE A 54 11.97 6.29 -21.08
N VAL A 55 12.15 7.61 -21.14
CA VAL A 55 13.32 8.28 -21.70
C VAL A 55 14.17 8.85 -20.57
N GLY A 56 15.46 8.52 -20.60
CA GLY A 56 16.43 8.85 -19.55
C GLY A 56 16.43 7.82 -18.42
N LEU A 57 17.62 7.33 -18.06
CA LEU A 57 17.83 6.22 -17.11
C LEU A 57 18.97 6.53 -16.13
N LYS A 58 19.06 7.79 -15.69
CA LYS A 58 19.71 8.15 -14.43
C LYS A 58 18.85 7.68 -13.24
N GLY A 59 19.15 8.11 -12.01
CA GLY A 59 18.40 7.70 -10.82
C GLY A 59 16.89 7.86 -10.92
N LEU A 60 16.41 9.03 -11.37
CA LEU A 60 14.98 9.28 -11.51
C LEU A 60 14.33 8.30 -12.50
N GLY A 61 14.90 8.16 -13.69
CA GLY A 61 14.39 7.27 -14.74
C GLY A 61 14.36 5.80 -14.32
N VAL A 62 15.42 5.31 -13.64
CA VAL A 62 15.45 3.92 -13.18
C VAL A 62 14.49 3.66 -12.02
N GLU A 63 14.27 4.65 -11.14
CA GLU A 63 13.27 4.53 -10.07
C GLU A 63 11.85 4.42 -10.65
N ILE A 64 11.53 5.24 -11.66
CA ILE A 64 10.25 5.15 -12.37
C ILE A 64 10.12 3.78 -13.04
N ALA A 65 11.16 3.32 -13.74
CA ALA A 65 11.18 2.02 -14.40
C ALA A 65 10.97 0.86 -13.41
N LYS A 66 11.64 0.90 -12.25
CA LYS A 66 11.50 -0.07 -11.18
C LYS A 66 10.06 -0.18 -10.70
N ASN A 67 9.43 0.95 -10.36
CA ASN A 67 8.06 0.99 -9.86
C ASN A 67 7.04 0.52 -10.93
N ILE A 68 7.19 0.93 -12.19
CA ILE A 68 6.28 0.54 -13.27
C ILE A 68 6.42 -0.95 -13.62
N ALA A 69 7.64 -1.48 -13.61
CA ALA A 69 7.88 -2.91 -13.82
C ALA A 69 7.20 -3.74 -12.72
N LEU A 70 7.37 -3.38 -11.45
CA LEU A 70 6.74 -4.05 -10.31
C LEU A 70 5.21 -3.96 -10.33
N ALA A 71 4.65 -2.86 -10.87
CA ALA A 71 3.21 -2.65 -10.94
C ALA A 71 2.49 -3.56 -11.95
N GLY A 72 3.20 -4.11 -12.95
CA GLY A 72 2.61 -5.06 -13.90
C GLY A 72 1.91 -4.41 -15.09
N VAL A 73 2.63 -3.59 -15.87
CA VAL A 73 2.14 -3.09 -17.17
C VAL A 73 2.38 -4.10 -18.30
N LYS A 74 1.72 -3.92 -19.46
CA LYS A 74 1.86 -4.84 -20.62
C LYS A 74 3.29 -4.99 -21.08
N SER A 75 4.00 -3.87 -21.23
CA SER A 75 5.42 -3.84 -21.55
C SER A 75 6.02 -2.50 -21.19
N LEU A 76 7.30 -2.54 -20.83
CA LEU A 76 8.11 -1.37 -20.54
C LEU A 76 9.20 -1.25 -21.59
N THR A 77 9.34 -0.07 -22.20
CA THR A 77 10.45 0.21 -23.10
C THR A 77 11.31 1.32 -22.51
N LEU A 78 12.63 1.15 -22.56
CA LEU A 78 13.60 2.11 -22.04
C LEU A 78 14.43 2.70 -23.19
N TYR A 79 14.79 3.98 -23.07
CA TYR A 79 15.65 4.68 -24.01
C TYR A 79 16.61 5.63 -23.27
N ASP A 80 17.90 5.36 -23.36
CA ASP A 80 18.98 6.22 -22.88
C ASP A 80 20.34 5.74 -23.43
N PRO A 81 20.65 6.06 -24.70
CA PRO A 81 21.88 5.60 -25.34
C PRO A 81 23.13 6.31 -24.80
N ALA A 82 22.98 7.26 -23.86
CA ALA A 82 24.11 7.97 -23.29
C ALA A 82 24.99 7.01 -22.48
N PRO A 83 26.32 7.16 -22.54
CA PRO A 83 27.22 6.29 -21.79
C PRO A 83 27.09 6.54 -20.29
N VAL A 84 27.13 5.47 -19.51
CA VAL A 84 27.22 5.51 -18.05
C VAL A 84 28.44 6.32 -17.62
N GLN A 85 28.21 7.29 -16.74
CA GLN A 85 29.24 8.04 -16.04
C GLN A 85 29.35 7.57 -14.59
N ILE A 86 30.52 7.73 -13.96
CA ILE A 86 30.69 7.36 -12.55
C ILE A 86 29.72 8.11 -11.64
N ALA A 87 29.42 9.38 -11.95
CA ALA A 87 28.50 10.20 -11.18
C ALA A 87 27.04 9.69 -11.25
N ASP A 88 26.66 8.94 -12.29
CA ASP A 88 25.30 8.38 -12.42
C ASP A 88 25.00 7.38 -11.29
N LEU A 89 26.03 6.76 -10.70
CA LEU A 89 25.89 5.81 -9.58
C LEU A 89 25.51 6.48 -8.25
N SER A 90 25.37 7.81 -8.21
CA SER A 90 24.89 8.55 -7.03
C SER A 90 23.43 8.20 -6.70
N SER A 91 22.66 7.77 -7.71
CA SER A 91 21.24 7.48 -7.60
C SER A 91 20.78 6.31 -8.49
N GLN A 92 21.57 5.90 -9.48
CA GLN A 92 21.23 4.77 -10.34
C GLN A 92 21.71 3.45 -9.71
N PHE A 93 20.86 2.86 -8.87
CA PHE A 93 21.15 1.67 -8.06
C PHE A 93 21.28 0.35 -8.84
N PHE A 94 21.01 0.34 -10.15
CA PHE A 94 21.32 -0.79 -11.01
C PHE A 94 22.67 -0.67 -11.69
N LEU A 95 23.30 0.50 -11.80
CA LEU A 95 24.61 0.65 -12.43
C LEU A 95 25.73 0.19 -11.49
N THR A 96 26.78 -0.39 -12.09
CA THR A 96 28.01 -0.76 -11.39
C THR A 96 29.19 0.01 -11.97
N PRO A 97 30.32 0.13 -11.24
CA PRO A 97 31.52 0.77 -11.79
C PRO A 97 32.02 0.13 -13.09
N SER A 98 31.74 -1.16 -13.30
CA SER A 98 32.11 -1.90 -14.53
C SER A 98 31.27 -1.53 -15.76
N ASP A 99 30.20 -0.76 -15.58
CA ASP A 99 29.33 -0.32 -16.67
C ASP A 99 29.71 1.05 -17.25
N VAL A 100 30.63 1.77 -16.60
CA VAL A 100 31.10 3.09 -17.07
C VAL A 100 31.56 3.01 -18.52
N GLY A 101 31.01 3.90 -19.35
CA GLY A 101 31.24 3.97 -20.80
C GLY A 101 30.28 3.15 -21.66
N LYS A 102 29.51 2.20 -21.10
CA LYS A 102 28.46 1.47 -21.84
C LYS A 102 27.17 2.28 -21.92
N PRO A 103 26.29 2.08 -22.92
CA PRO A 103 24.98 2.74 -22.97
C PRO A 103 24.13 2.41 -21.74
N ARG A 104 23.53 3.43 -21.11
CA ARG A 104 22.74 3.28 -19.87
C ARG A 104 21.54 2.36 -20.05
N ASP A 105 20.84 2.45 -21.16
CA ASP A 105 19.69 1.60 -21.45
C ASP A 105 20.06 0.13 -21.66
N GLU A 106 21.10 -0.17 -22.44
CA GLU A 106 21.55 -1.54 -22.71
C GLU A 106 21.89 -2.30 -21.41
N VAL A 107 22.54 -1.64 -20.45
CA VAL A 107 22.89 -2.27 -19.17
C VAL A 107 21.72 -2.31 -18.19
N THR A 108 20.75 -1.40 -18.31
CA THR A 108 19.63 -1.28 -17.37
C THR A 108 18.46 -2.19 -17.73
N VAL A 109 18.15 -2.37 -19.02
CA VAL A 109 17.07 -3.24 -19.50
C VAL A 109 17.07 -4.64 -18.86
N PRO A 110 18.18 -5.41 -18.87
CA PRO A 110 18.18 -6.74 -18.27
C PRO A 110 17.92 -6.71 -16.76
N ARG A 111 18.40 -5.68 -16.05
CA ARG A 111 18.26 -5.57 -14.58
C ARG A 111 16.84 -5.18 -14.15
N VAL A 112 16.16 -4.34 -14.93
CA VAL A 112 14.75 -4.03 -14.71
C VAL A 112 13.86 -5.22 -15.07
N ALA A 113 14.22 -6.01 -16.09
CA ALA A 113 13.47 -7.19 -16.50
C ALA A 113 13.39 -8.27 -15.40
N GLU A 114 14.40 -8.36 -14.53
CA GLU A 114 14.40 -9.29 -13.39
C GLU A 114 13.37 -8.97 -12.30
N LEU A 115 12.82 -7.74 -12.28
CA LEU A 115 11.87 -7.34 -11.24
C LEU A 115 10.51 -8.01 -11.38
N ASN A 116 10.09 -8.28 -12.63
CA ASN A 116 8.76 -8.81 -12.89
C ASN A 116 8.70 -9.54 -14.24
N ALA A 117 8.59 -10.87 -14.18
CA ALA A 117 8.41 -11.73 -15.34
C ALA A 117 7.18 -11.38 -16.21
N TYR A 118 6.14 -10.77 -15.61
CA TYR A 118 4.92 -10.40 -16.32
C TYR A 118 5.04 -9.09 -17.12
N THR A 119 6.10 -8.30 -16.91
CA THR A 119 6.33 -7.03 -17.62
C THR A 119 7.61 -7.12 -18.45
N PRO A 120 7.53 -7.50 -19.73
CA PRO A 120 8.68 -7.52 -20.62
C PRO A 120 9.31 -6.12 -20.74
N VAL A 121 10.61 -6.05 -20.51
CA VAL A 121 11.40 -4.81 -20.65
C VAL A 121 12.23 -4.87 -21.94
N LYS A 122 12.17 -3.82 -22.75
CA LYS A 122 12.83 -3.77 -24.07
C LYS A 122 13.56 -2.44 -24.29
N LEU A 123 14.53 -2.45 -25.21
CA LEU A 123 15.14 -1.24 -25.73
C LEU A 123 14.23 -0.56 -26.74
N HIS A 124 14.14 0.76 -26.68
CA HIS A 124 13.52 1.56 -27.74
C HIS A 124 14.52 1.73 -28.88
N GLN A 125 14.28 1.00 -29.98
CA GLN A 125 15.12 1.09 -31.17
C GLN A 125 14.79 2.37 -31.94
N SER A 126 15.61 3.41 -31.77
CA SER A 126 15.48 4.69 -32.46
C SER A 126 16.86 5.32 -32.71
N PRO A 127 17.09 5.96 -33.86
CA PRO A 127 18.32 6.72 -34.11
C PRO A 127 18.39 8.03 -33.30
N GLY A 128 17.28 8.46 -32.71
CA GLY A 128 17.19 9.70 -31.94
C GLY A 128 15.74 10.12 -31.68
N LEU A 129 15.53 10.85 -30.58
CA LEU A 129 14.20 11.35 -30.20
C LEU A 129 13.71 12.48 -31.09
N ASP A 130 14.61 13.26 -31.69
CA ASP A 130 14.30 14.34 -32.64
C ASP A 130 13.95 13.83 -34.05
N GLY A 131 13.91 12.51 -34.24
CA GLY A 131 13.58 11.87 -35.50
C GLY A 131 12.08 11.86 -35.81
N GLU A 132 11.59 10.77 -36.40
CA GLU A 132 10.17 10.65 -36.74
C GLU A 132 9.32 10.47 -35.47
N LEU A 133 8.45 11.43 -35.16
CA LEU A 133 7.62 11.40 -33.95
C LEU A 133 6.62 10.24 -33.91
N SER A 134 6.28 9.63 -35.06
CA SER A 134 5.45 8.41 -35.13
C SER A 134 6.04 7.22 -34.38
N GLN A 135 7.34 7.27 -34.02
CA GLN A 135 7.97 6.26 -33.16
C GLN A 135 7.27 6.09 -31.80
N PHE A 136 6.50 7.10 -31.37
CA PHE A 136 5.75 7.11 -30.12
C PHE A 136 4.35 6.48 -30.22
N ASP A 137 3.79 6.30 -31.43
CA ASP A 137 2.38 5.87 -31.67
C ASP A 137 2.01 4.51 -31.04
N LYS A 138 3.00 3.68 -30.71
CA LYS A 138 2.81 2.35 -30.11
C LYS A 138 2.65 2.38 -28.58
N TYR A 139 2.87 3.53 -27.94
CA TYR A 139 2.82 3.69 -26.49
C TYR A 139 1.51 4.32 -26.05
N GLN A 140 1.05 3.94 -24.86
CA GLN A 140 -0.06 4.63 -24.18
C GLN A 140 0.48 5.79 -23.35
N VAL A 141 1.67 5.64 -22.77
CA VAL A 141 2.33 6.68 -21.97
C VAL A 141 3.80 6.82 -22.36
N VAL A 142 4.25 8.06 -22.52
CA VAL A 142 5.65 8.44 -22.69
C VAL A 142 6.11 9.24 -21.48
N VAL A 143 7.15 8.75 -20.81
CA VAL A 143 7.79 9.44 -19.69
C VAL A 143 9.09 10.04 -20.15
N LEU A 144 9.29 11.34 -19.91
CA LEU A 144 10.53 12.05 -20.22
C LEU A 144 11.23 12.47 -18.93
N THR A 145 12.49 12.08 -18.77
CA THR A 145 13.34 12.54 -17.67
C THR A 145 14.62 13.17 -18.22
N ASN A 146 15.02 14.31 -17.66
CA ASN A 146 16.22 15.07 -18.04
C ASN A 146 16.31 15.38 -19.54
N ALA A 147 15.17 15.41 -20.24
CA ALA A 147 15.10 15.71 -21.67
C ALA A 147 15.25 17.22 -21.89
N PRO A 148 16.01 17.68 -22.89
CA PRO A 148 16.05 19.09 -23.27
C PRO A 148 14.66 19.66 -23.57
N ILE A 149 14.43 20.92 -23.20
CA ILE A 149 13.11 21.57 -23.32
C ILE A 149 12.52 21.56 -24.74
N HIS A 150 13.35 21.57 -25.79
CA HIS A 150 12.86 21.50 -27.17
C HIS A 150 12.29 20.11 -27.51
N GLN A 151 12.87 19.03 -26.96
CA GLN A 151 12.34 17.68 -27.06
C GLN A 151 11.07 17.54 -26.22
N GLN A 152 11.05 18.07 -25.00
CA GLN A 152 9.84 18.09 -24.16
C GLN A 152 8.66 18.73 -24.89
N LYS A 153 8.87 19.90 -25.52
CA LYS A 153 7.85 20.57 -26.35
C LYS A 153 7.41 19.72 -27.54
N ALA A 154 8.36 19.28 -28.37
CA ALA A 154 8.05 18.59 -29.61
C ALA A 154 7.34 17.24 -29.37
N ILE A 155 7.83 16.46 -28.41
CA ILE A 155 7.27 15.15 -28.06
C ILE A 155 5.95 15.33 -27.30
N GLY A 156 5.89 16.25 -26.34
CA GLY A 156 4.69 16.54 -25.54
C GLY A 156 3.51 16.94 -26.41
N ASP A 157 3.67 17.98 -27.23
CA ASP A 157 2.60 18.48 -28.10
C ASP A 157 2.17 17.44 -29.15
N TYR A 158 3.13 16.65 -29.67
CA TYR A 158 2.80 15.55 -30.59
C TYR A 158 1.96 14.47 -29.90
N CYS A 159 2.38 14.02 -28.73
CA CYS A 159 1.66 13.01 -27.96
C CYS A 159 0.24 13.49 -27.61
N HIS A 160 0.09 14.74 -27.18
CA HIS A 160 -1.21 15.37 -26.96
C HIS A 160 -2.11 15.26 -28.20
N SER A 161 -1.59 15.65 -29.38
CA SER A 161 -2.32 15.59 -30.65
C SER A 161 -2.73 14.18 -31.10
N LYS A 162 -2.07 13.15 -30.55
CA LYS A 162 -2.32 11.72 -30.83
C LYS A 162 -3.13 11.02 -29.74
N GLY A 163 -3.42 11.71 -28.63
CA GLY A 163 -4.04 11.09 -27.45
C GLY A 163 -3.12 10.13 -26.70
N ILE A 164 -1.80 10.30 -26.85
CA ILE A 164 -0.78 9.58 -26.07
C ILE A 164 -0.51 10.40 -24.81
N TYR A 165 -0.52 9.74 -23.65
CA TYR A 165 -0.31 10.42 -22.38
C TYR A 165 1.18 10.71 -22.15
N VAL A 166 1.48 11.84 -21.51
CA VAL A 166 2.85 12.27 -21.23
C VAL A 166 3.02 12.59 -19.76
N VAL A 167 4.13 12.14 -19.19
CA VAL A 167 4.64 12.60 -17.90
C VAL A 167 6.07 13.07 -18.07
N ILE A 168 6.40 14.26 -17.60
CA ILE A 168 7.76 14.82 -17.66
C ILE A 168 8.21 15.10 -16.24
N ALA A 169 9.40 14.67 -15.87
CA ALA A 169 9.92 14.93 -14.54
C ALA A 169 11.43 15.16 -14.55
N ASP A 170 11.86 16.13 -13.75
CA ASP A 170 13.25 16.52 -13.62
C ASP A 170 13.60 16.71 -12.15
N THR A 171 14.80 16.27 -11.74
CA THR A 171 15.38 16.53 -10.42
C THR A 171 16.74 17.19 -10.58
N TYR A 172 16.96 18.27 -9.82
CA TYR A 172 18.20 19.04 -9.77
C TYR A 172 18.57 19.30 -8.31
N GLY A 173 19.43 18.45 -7.75
CA GLY A 173 19.75 18.47 -6.31
C GLY A 173 18.49 18.36 -5.46
N LEU A 174 18.24 19.33 -4.58
CA LEU A 174 17.06 19.36 -3.69
C LEU A 174 15.79 19.92 -4.34
N PHE A 175 15.79 20.15 -5.65
CA PHE A 175 14.63 20.61 -6.42
C PHE A 175 14.12 19.53 -7.35
N GLY A 176 12.82 19.53 -7.63
CA GLY A 176 12.27 18.77 -8.74
C GLY A 176 10.93 19.28 -9.25
N SER A 177 10.56 18.78 -10.42
CA SER A 177 9.30 19.09 -11.09
C SER A 177 8.64 17.83 -11.66
N VAL A 178 7.31 17.84 -11.73
CA VAL A 178 6.51 16.90 -12.51
C VAL A 178 5.52 17.69 -13.35
N PHE A 179 5.37 17.29 -14.62
CA PHE A 179 4.31 17.73 -15.52
C PHE A 179 3.53 16.52 -16.02
N CYS A 180 2.20 16.60 -16.04
CA CYS A 180 1.32 15.57 -16.59
C CYS A 180 0.41 16.16 -17.67
N ASP A 181 0.30 15.45 -18.79
CA ASP A 181 -0.66 15.73 -19.86
C ASP A 181 -1.30 14.42 -20.34
N PHE A 182 -2.56 14.21 -19.94
CA PHE A 182 -3.33 13.03 -20.33
C PHE A 182 -4.37 13.32 -21.43
N GLY A 183 -4.11 14.38 -22.21
CA GLY A 183 -4.93 14.79 -23.35
C GLY A 183 -6.24 15.47 -22.96
N GLU A 184 -7.03 15.76 -23.99
CA GLU A 184 -8.39 16.28 -23.81
C GLU A 184 -9.33 15.18 -23.29
N LYS A 185 -10.24 15.55 -22.40
CA LYS A 185 -11.33 14.70 -21.90
C LYS A 185 -10.85 13.38 -21.24
N PHE A 186 -9.76 13.42 -20.49
CA PHE A 186 -9.33 12.29 -19.67
C PHE A 186 -10.39 11.90 -18.64
N THR A 187 -10.82 10.64 -18.65
CA THR A 187 -11.84 10.13 -17.72
C THR A 187 -11.20 9.52 -16.47
N CYS A 188 -11.28 10.24 -15.35
CA CYS A 188 -10.96 9.74 -14.03
C CYS A 188 -12.20 9.04 -13.43
N ILE A 189 -12.15 7.71 -13.32
CA ILE A 189 -13.27 6.86 -12.87
C ILE A 189 -13.48 7.00 -11.36
N ASP A 190 -12.40 7.02 -10.60
CA ASP A 190 -12.43 7.13 -9.15
C ASP A 190 -11.30 8.07 -8.70
N PRO A 191 -11.61 9.35 -8.40
CA PRO A 191 -10.60 10.33 -8.03
C PRO A 191 -9.88 10.04 -6.70
N THR A 192 -10.46 9.21 -5.83
CA THR A 192 -10.02 9.07 -4.44
C THR A 192 -9.43 7.70 -4.12
N GLY A 193 -9.98 6.64 -4.72
CA GLY A 193 -9.70 5.26 -4.31
C GLY A 193 -10.36 4.84 -3.00
N GLU A 194 -11.11 5.75 -2.36
CA GLU A 194 -11.82 5.46 -1.12
C GLU A 194 -13.03 4.57 -1.39
N THR A 195 -13.33 3.69 -0.44
CA THR A 195 -14.52 2.83 -0.54
C THR A 195 -15.78 3.70 -0.57
N PRO A 196 -16.72 3.45 -1.49
CA PRO A 196 -17.97 4.20 -1.54
C PRO A 196 -18.71 4.17 -0.20
N LEU A 197 -19.05 5.35 0.30
CA LEU A 197 -19.76 5.50 1.57
C LEU A 197 -21.15 4.86 1.48
N ASN A 198 -21.60 4.29 2.59
CA ASN A 198 -22.94 3.72 2.68
C ASN A 198 -23.48 3.85 4.10
N GLY A 199 -24.80 3.80 4.23
CA GLY A 199 -25.44 3.84 5.53
C GLY A 199 -26.94 3.53 5.45
N ILE A 200 -27.53 3.39 6.64
CA ILE A 200 -28.95 3.09 6.79
C ILE A 200 -29.74 4.41 6.81
N VAL A 201 -30.87 4.42 6.11
CA VAL A 201 -31.82 5.53 6.08
C VAL A 201 -32.77 5.40 7.27
N ALA A 202 -32.92 6.48 8.03
CA ALA A 202 -33.92 6.61 9.09
C ALA A 202 -35.22 7.25 8.61
N GLY A 203 -35.14 8.13 7.61
CA GLY A 203 -36.28 8.86 7.08
C GLY A 203 -35.95 9.63 5.81
N ILE A 204 -36.97 9.84 4.97
CA ILE A 204 -36.94 10.75 3.82
C ILE A 204 -38.22 11.59 3.90
N ASP A 205 -38.09 12.92 4.04
CA ASP A 205 -39.24 13.83 4.08
C ASP A 205 -39.74 14.23 2.68
N GLU A 206 -40.80 15.04 2.63
CA GLU A 206 -41.47 15.45 1.39
C GLU A 206 -40.59 16.38 0.53
N GLU A 207 -39.61 17.05 1.15
CA GLU A 207 -38.61 17.90 0.51
C GLU A 207 -37.36 17.11 0.08
N GLY A 208 -37.33 15.80 0.31
CA GLY A 208 -36.22 14.91 -0.04
C GLY A 208 -35.00 15.06 0.88
N LEU A 209 -35.20 15.48 2.13
CA LEU A 209 -34.19 15.42 3.19
C LEU A 209 -34.08 13.99 3.71
N VAL A 210 -32.94 13.38 3.48
CA VAL A 210 -32.59 12.05 3.97
C VAL A 210 -31.90 12.19 5.33
N SER A 211 -32.37 11.43 6.30
CA SER A 211 -31.76 11.30 7.63
C SER A 211 -31.05 9.95 7.76
N ALA A 212 -29.78 9.96 8.18
CA ALA A 212 -29.04 8.75 8.52
C ALA A 212 -29.45 8.20 9.90
N LEU A 213 -29.40 6.87 10.06
CA LEU A 213 -29.82 6.20 11.29
C LEU A 213 -28.83 6.37 12.47
N ASP A 214 -29.38 6.49 13.68
CA ASP A 214 -28.71 6.38 15.00
C ASP A 214 -27.36 7.10 15.12
N GLU A 215 -27.37 8.44 15.11
CA GLU A 215 -26.18 9.31 15.24
C GLU A 215 -24.98 8.91 14.33
N THR A 216 -25.24 8.15 13.27
CA THR A 216 -24.19 7.71 12.34
C THR A 216 -23.98 8.80 11.31
N ARG A 217 -22.79 9.38 11.31
CA ARG A 217 -22.42 10.37 10.29
C ARG A 217 -22.39 9.73 8.92
N HIS A 218 -22.98 10.39 7.92
CA HIS A 218 -22.97 9.86 6.55
C HIS A 218 -21.62 10.00 5.85
N GLY A 219 -20.80 10.98 6.24
CA GLY A 219 -19.48 11.23 5.65
C GLY A 219 -19.48 11.77 4.21
N LEU A 220 -20.64 11.83 3.56
CA LEU A 220 -20.82 12.43 2.22
C LEU A 220 -20.47 13.92 2.20
N GLU A 221 -20.07 14.41 1.02
CA GLU A 221 -19.74 15.81 0.73
C GLU A 221 -20.68 16.42 -0.33
N ASP A 222 -20.77 17.75 -0.37
CA ASP A 222 -21.60 18.45 -1.36
C ASP A 222 -21.22 18.06 -2.79
N GLY A 223 -22.20 17.60 -3.56
CA GLY A 223 -22.02 17.18 -4.94
C GLY A 223 -21.69 15.69 -5.13
N ASP A 224 -21.60 14.91 -4.06
CA ASP A 224 -21.64 13.45 -4.13
C ASP A 224 -22.94 12.94 -4.77
N TYR A 225 -22.92 11.69 -5.22
CA TYR A 225 -24.09 11.02 -5.76
C TYR A 225 -24.39 9.76 -4.96
N VAL A 226 -25.67 9.46 -4.75
CA VAL A 226 -26.11 8.25 -4.03
C VAL A 226 -27.20 7.51 -4.80
N THR A 227 -27.23 6.19 -4.65
CA THR A 227 -28.36 5.33 -5.00
C THR A 227 -28.93 4.69 -3.74
N PHE A 228 -30.15 4.13 -3.84
CA PHE A 228 -30.88 3.57 -2.71
C PHE A 228 -31.27 2.11 -2.94
N SER A 229 -31.47 1.39 -1.84
CA SER A 229 -32.08 0.06 -1.83
C SER A 229 -32.89 -0.13 -0.55
N GLU A 230 -33.83 -1.08 -0.54
CA GLU A 230 -34.64 -1.43 0.65
C GLU A 230 -35.52 -0.31 1.23
N VAL A 231 -35.76 0.79 0.50
CA VAL A 231 -36.66 1.87 0.92
C VAL A 231 -38.11 1.44 0.71
N GLU A 232 -38.90 1.38 1.79
CA GLU A 232 -40.34 1.10 1.73
C GLU A 232 -41.15 2.40 1.70
N GLY A 233 -42.22 2.45 0.90
CA GLY A 233 -43.08 3.62 0.71
C GLY A 233 -42.60 4.61 -0.35
N MET A 234 -41.33 4.51 -0.74
CA MET A 234 -40.74 5.20 -1.90
C MET A 234 -39.98 4.21 -2.78
N GLU A 235 -40.62 3.13 -3.20
CA GLU A 235 -39.97 1.99 -3.87
C GLU A 235 -39.26 2.37 -5.17
N ALA A 236 -39.70 3.44 -5.84
CA ALA A 236 -39.10 3.98 -7.05
C ALA A 236 -37.68 4.55 -6.84
N LEU A 237 -37.24 4.78 -5.60
CA LEU A 237 -35.85 5.13 -5.29
C LEU A 237 -34.90 3.93 -5.36
N ASN A 238 -35.41 2.71 -5.16
CA ASN A 238 -34.58 1.52 -5.08
C ASN A 238 -34.00 1.15 -6.45
N GLY A 239 -32.67 1.19 -6.58
CA GLY A 239 -31.98 0.92 -7.84
C GLY A 239 -32.16 2.02 -8.91
N ALA A 240 -32.64 3.20 -8.53
CA ALA A 240 -32.74 4.34 -9.44
C ALA A 240 -31.36 4.91 -9.80
N GLU A 241 -31.34 5.71 -10.88
CA GLU A 241 -30.16 6.48 -11.28
C GLU A 241 -29.61 7.31 -10.11
N PRO A 242 -28.28 7.39 -9.93
CA PRO A 242 -27.69 8.08 -8.80
C PRO A 242 -28.14 9.55 -8.73
N ARG A 243 -28.51 10.01 -7.54
CA ARG A 243 -28.97 11.37 -7.29
C ARG A 243 -27.87 12.20 -6.64
N LYS A 244 -27.64 13.41 -7.17
CA LYS A 244 -26.72 14.39 -6.60
C LYS A 244 -27.23 14.85 -5.23
N ILE A 245 -26.34 14.93 -4.25
CA ILE A 245 -26.68 15.30 -2.88
C ILE A 245 -26.19 16.70 -2.52
N THR A 246 -26.90 17.33 -1.58
CA THR A 246 -26.49 18.54 -0.88
C THR A 246 -26.52 18.28 0.62
N VAL A 247 -25.37 18.37 1.29
CA VAL A 247 -25.23 18.14 2.73
C VAL A 247 -26.00 19.22 3.51
N LYS A 248 -26.74 18.81 4.53
CA LYS A 248 -27.51 19.71 5.42
C LYS A 248 -27.03 19.67 6.86
N GLY A 249 -26.32 18.62 7.24
CA GLY A 249 -25.65 18.46 8.52
C GLY A 249 -24.80 17.19 8.51
N PRO A 250 -24.21 16.77 9.64
CA PRO A 250 -23.44 15.53 9.70
C PRO A 250 -24.29 14.25 9.58
N TYR A 251 -25.60 14.37 9.80
CA TYR A 251 -26.55 13.25 9.83
C TYR A 251 -27.64 13.37 8.77
N THR A 252 -27.66 14.44 7.97
CA THR A 252 -28.72 14.72 7.01
C THR A 252 -28.19 15.32 5.71
N PHE A 253 -28.76 14.89 4.59
CA PHE A 253 -28.46 15.41 3.26
C PHE A 253 -29.73 15.43 2.40
N SER A 254 -29.83 16.33 1.44
CA SER A 254 -30.96 16.43 0.51
C SER A 254 -30.64 15.77 -0.83
N ILE A 255 -31.61 15.05 -1.40
CA ILE A 255 -31.56 14.44 -2.74
C ILE A 255 -32.43 15.19 -3.78
N GLY A 256 -32.87 16.40 -3.42
CA GLY A 256 -33.79 17.20 -4.23
C GLY A 256 -35.22 16.65 -4.25
N ASP A 257 -35.96 17.00 -5.30
CA ASP A 257 -37.39 16.71 -5.40
C ASP A 257 -37.70 15.20 -5.41
N VAL A 258 -38.61 14.80 -4.52
CA VAL A 258 -39.15 13.44 -4.36
C VAL A 258 -40.65 13.37 -4.68
N SER A 259 -41.23 14.45 -5.21
CA SER A 259 -42.63 14.50 -5.63
C SER A 259 -42.96 13.36 -6.60
N GLY A 260 -44.03 12.62 -6.29
CA GLY A 260 -44.47 11.49 -7.11
C GLY A 260 -43.75 10.16 -6.85
N LEU A 261 -42.82 10.11 -5.90
CA LEU A 261 -42.14 8.86 -5.51
C LEU A 261 -42.85 8.08 -4.39
N GLY A 262 -43.91 8.64 -3.82
CA GLY A 262 -44.62 8.08 -2.66
C GLY A 262 -44.24 8.78 -1.35
N GLN A 263 -44.54 8.14 -0.22
CA GLN A 263 -44.22 8.66 1.11
C GLN A 263 -43.41 7.60 1.86
N TYR A 264 -42.24 7.99 2.38
CA TYR A 264 -41.36 7.09 3.11
C TYR A 264 -42.11 6.42 4.27
N LYS A 265 -41.94 5.10 4.39
CA LYS A 265 -42.50 4.31 5.49
C LYS A 265 -41.43 3.86 6.47
N ARG A 266 -40.39 3.18 5.98
CA ARG A 266 -39.30 2.61 6.78
C ARG A 266 -38.19 2.04 5.90
N GLY A 267 -37.12 1.58 6.57
CA GLY A 267 -36.01 0.88 5.92
C GLY A 267 -35.18 1.80 5.06
N GLY A 268 -34.39 1.21 4.18
CA GLY A 268 -33.56 1.94 3.24
C GLY A 268 -32.08 1.91 3.59
N MET A 269 -31.28 1.74 2.54
CA MET A 269 -29.84 1.90 2.52
C MET A 269 -29.51 2.92 1.44
N TYR A 270 -28.62 3.87 1.74
CA TYR A 270 -28.00 4.69 0.72
C TYR A 270 -26.57 4.19 0.46
N GLN A 271 -26.13 4.32 -0.79
CA GLN A 271 -24.78 3.99 -1.21
C GLN A 271 -24.26 5.07 -2.16
N GLN A 272 -23.10 5.64 -1.85
CA GLN A 272 -22.40 6.58 -2.71
C GLN A 272 -22.04 5.90 -4.04
N VAL A 273 -22.22 6.61 -5.13
CA VAL A 273 -21.79 6.21 -6.47
C VAL A 273 -20.73 7.20 -6.92
N LYS A 274 -19.50 6.70 -7.13
CA LYS A 274 -18.39 7.52 -7.63
C LYS A 274 -18.64 7.82 -9.11
N MET A 275 -19.00 9.05 -9.42
CA MET A 275 -19.24 9.49 -10.79
C MET A 275 -17.91 9.78 -11.49
N PRO A 276 -17.69 9.30 -12.72
CA PRO A 276 -16.49 9.63 -13.48
C PRO A 276 -16.35 11.14 -13.69
N LYS A 277 -15.13 11.66 -13.50
CA LYS A 277 -14.76 13.06 -13.71
C LYS A 277 -13.95 13.20 -14.99
N ILE A 278 -14.38 14.10 -15.87
CA ILE A 278 -13.64 14.46 -17.07
C ILE A 278 -12.66 15.59 -16.73
N ILE A 279 -11.38 15.40 -17.08
CA ILE A 279 -10.29 16.35 -16.87
C ILE A 279 -9.73 16.74 -18.24
N ASN A 280 -9.51 18.03 -18.48
CA ASN A 280 -8.91 18.51 -19.72
C ASN A 280 -7.50 19.02 -19.42
N PHE A 281 -6.50 18.34 -19.98
CA PHE A 281 -5.12 18.78 -19.91
C PHE A 281 -4.82 19.75 -21.05
N LYS A 282 -3.92 20.70 -20.81
CA LYS A 282 -3.33 21.54 -21.85
C LYS A 282 -2.13 20.80 -22.42
N ASP A 283 -1.85 20.99 -23.71
CA ASP A 283 -0.58 20.58 -24.30
C ASP A 283 0.60 21.28 -23.60
N PHE A 284 1.81 20.72 -23.77
CA PHE A 284 3.00 21.19 -23.06
C PHE A 284 3.30 22.66 -23.35
N THR A 285 3.27 23.07 -24.63
CA THR A 285 3.61 24.45 -25.01
C THR A 285 2.65 25.47 -24.42
N THR A 286 1.35 25.15 -24.36
CA THR A 286 0.33 26.01 -23.76
C THR A 286 0.44 26.02 -22.24
N ALA A 287 0.61 24.84 -21.61
CA ALA A 287 0.77 24.71 -20.17
C ALA A 287 2.05 25.39 -19.63
N LEU A 288 3.10 25.52 -20.46
CA LEU A 288 4.32 26.24 -20.10
C LEU A 288 4.11 27.75 -20.00
N LYS A 289 3.13 28.32 -20.71
CA LYS A 289 2.78 29.75 -20.63
C LYS A 289 1.70 30.02 -19.61
N GLU A 290 0.76 29.10 -19.48
CA GLU A 290 -0.40 29.22 -18.59
C GLU A 290 -0.45 28.05 -17.59
N PRO A 291 0.52 27.97 -16.66
CA PRO A 291 0.67 26.81 -15.78
C PRO A 291 -0.46 26.73 -14.74
N GLU A 292 -0.92 25.50 -14.49
CA GLU A 292 -1.75 25.14 -13.33
C GLU A 292 -0.89 24.36 -12.34
N PHE A 293 -0.73 24.93 -11.14
CA PHE A 293 0.17 24.38 -10.11
C PHE A 293 -0.58 23.56 -9.06
N LEU A 294 -0.11 22.33 -8.84
CA LEU A 294 -0.35 21.61 -7.61
C LEU A 294 0.62 22.10 -6.53
N ILE A 295 0.09 22.63 -5.45
CA ILE A 295 0.88 23.09 -4.29
C ILE A 295 1.30 21.88 -3.46
N SER A 296 2.60 21.55 -3.47
CA SER A 296 3.18 20.43 -2.73
C SER A 296 3.38 20.74 -1.24
N ASP A 297 3.62 22.01 -0.91
CA ASP A 297 3.76 22.51 0.46
C ASP A 297 3.10 23.89 0.57
N PHE A 298 2.03 23.97 1.35
CA PHE A 298 1.29 25.22 1.57
C PHE A 298 2.08 26.28 2.35
N ALA A 299 3.19 25.91 3.01
CA ALA A 299 4.12 26.89 3.60
C ALA A 299 5.03 27.55 2.55
N LYS A 300 5.06 27.01 1.33
CA LYS A 300 5.90 27.45 0.20
C LYS A 300 5.07 27.76 -1.06
N PHE A 301 3.82 28.18 -0.90
CA PHE A 301 2.85 28.33 -2.00
C PHE A 301 3.26 29.38 -3.06
N ASP A 302 4.19 30.27 -2.75
CA ASP A 302 4.75 31.29 -3.64
C ASP A 302 5.92 30.78 -4.49
N ARG A 303 6.52 29.62 -4.16
CA ARG A 303 7.68 29.07 -4.86
C ARG A 303 7.37 28.43 -6.23
N PRO A 304 6.23 27.77 -6.48
CA PRO A 304 5.98 27.10 -7.77
C PRO A 304 6.14 28.01 -8.99
N GLN A 305 5.61 29.23 -8.95
CA GLN A 305 5.76 30.19 -10.05
C GLN A 305 7.22 30.59 -10.29
N GLN A 306 8.00 30.74 -9.22
CA GLN A 306 9.42 31.10 -9.30
C GLN A 306 10.26 29.94 -9.83
N LEU A 307 10.00 28.72 -9.34
CA LEU A 307 10.67 27.50 -9.79
C LEU A 307 10.30 27.17 -11.24
N HIS A 308 9.08 27.45 -11.67
CA HIS A 308 8.68 27.32 -13.06
C HIS A 308 9.55 28.15 -14.01
N LEU A 309 9.82 29.41 -13.66
CA LEU A 309 10.74 30.27 -14.39
C LEU A 309 12.20 29.81 -14.22
N GLY A 310 12.58 29.34 -13.04
CA GLY A 310 13.91 28.84 -12.72
C GLY A 310 14.31 27.60 -13.54
N PHE A 311 13.41 26.63 -13.67
CA PHE A 311 13.64 25.43 -14.48
C PHE A 311 13.75 25.79 -15.97
N GLN A 312 12.90 26.69 -16.46
CA GLN A 312 13.04 27.22 -17.83
C GLN A 312 14.40 27.91 -18.03
N ALA A 313 14.87 28.68 -17.05
CA ALA A 313 16.18 29.32 -17.07
C ALA A 313 17.34 28.30 -17.06
N LEU A 314 17.23 27.20 -16.30
CA LEU A 314 18.19 26.09 -16.34
C LEU A 314 18.25 25.44 -17.73
N HIS A 315 17.09 25.14 -18.34
CA HIS A 315 17.07 24.59 -19.70
C HIS A 315 17.66 25.55 -20.73
N ALA A 316 17.39 26.85 -20.62
CA ALA A 316 17.98 27.87 -21.48
C ALA A 316 19.50 27.97 -21.30
N PHE A 317 19.98 27.88 -20.05
CA PHE A 317 21.41 27.81 -19.74
C PHE A 317 22.05 26.60 -20.42
N GLN A 318 21.46 25.41 -20.25
CA GLN A 318 21.96 24.16 -20.81
C GLN A 318 22.00 24.19 -22.34
N LEU A 319 20.97 24.76 -22.97
CA LEU A 319 20.92 24.88 -24.43
C LEU A 319 22.05 25.77 -24.96
N THR A 320 22.36 26.86 -24.25
CA THR A 320 23.34 27.86 -24.65
C THR A 320 24.78 27.40 -24.38
N HIS A 321 25.04 26.87 -23.18
CA HIS A 321 26.39 26.51 -22.73
C HIS A 321 26.75 25.04 -22.97
N LYS A 322 25.79 24.21 -23.39
CA LYS A 322 25.96 22.75 -23.58
C LYS A 322 26.38 21.99 -22.32
N ARG A 323 26.13 22.57 -21.16
CA ARG A 323 26.34 21.99 -19.82
C ARG A 323 25.34 22.59 -18.83
N LEU A 324 25.13 21.93 -17.70
CA LEU A 324 24.44 22.52 -16.57
C LEU A 324 25.37 23.50 -15.82
N PRO A 325 24.82 24.44 -15.02
CA PRO A 325 25.61 25.26 -14.11
C PRO A 325 26.54 24.41 -13.24
N ASN A 326 27.75 24.91 -12.97
CA ASN A 326 28.71 24.21 -12.11
C ASN A 326 28.31 24.34 -10.63
N PRO A 327 28.62 23.33 -9.80
CA PRO A 327 28.31 23.37 -8.37
C PRO A 327 28.87 24.62 -7.69
N MET A 328 28.01 25.36 -6.98
CA MET A 328 28.36 26.58 -6.24
C MET A 328 29.02 27.70 -7.08
N ASP A 329 28.84 27.71 -8.40
CA ASP A 329 29.39 28.75 -9.29
C ASP A 329 28.49 29.99 -9.33
N ASN A 330 29.05 31.14 -8.93
CA ASN A 330 28.31 32.41 -8.84
C ASN A 330 28.01 33.03 -10.20
N ASP A 331 28.89 32.87 -11.18
CA ASP A 331 28.73 33.50 -12.49
C ASP A 331 27.63 32.77 -13.26
N ASP A 332 27.62 31.44 -13.22
CA ASP A 332 26.53 30.64 -13.77
C ASP A 332 25.19 30.98 -13.11
N ALA A 333 25.18 31.16 -11.78
CA ALA A 333 23.96 31.50 -11.03
C ALA A 333 23.41 32.89 -11.39
N ILE A 334 24.28 33.87 -11.69
CA ILE A 334 23.87 35.18 -12.21
C ILE A 334 23.20 35.03 -13.59
N VAL A 335 23.72 34.16 -14.45
CA VAL A 335 23.12 33.90 -15.77
C VAL A 335 21.73 33.28 -15.64
N VAL A 336 21.56 32.27 -14.78
CA VAL A 336 20.26 31.62 -14.53
C VAL A 336 19.26 32.63 -13.97
N LEU A 337 19.63 33.40 -12.96
CA LEU A 337 18.77 34.44 -12.37
C LEU A 337 18.39 35.50 -13.41
N GLY A 338 19.34 35.94 -14.23
CA GLY A 338 19.10 36.91 -15.29
C GLY A 338 18.13 36.39 -16.36
N ALA A 339 18.21 35.11 -16.72
CA ALA A 339 17.28 34.47 -17.64
C ALA A 339 15.87 34.37 -17.05
N ALA A 340 15.74 33.97 -15.79
CA ALA A 340 14.44 33.90 -15.11
C ALA A 340 13.74 35.27 -15.02
N LYS A 341 14.50 36.35 -14.72
CA LYS A 341 13.99 37.73 -14.74
C LYS A 341 13.47 38.13 -16.12
N LYS A 342 14.23 37.82 -17.18
CA LYS A 342 13.80 38.08 -18.57
C LYS A 342 12.53 37.31 -18.95
N PHE A 343 12.39 36.06 -18.52
CA PHE A 343 11.17 35.29 -18.79
C PHE A 343 9.96 35.86 -18.04
N ALA A 344 10.12 36.29 -16.79
CA ALA A 344 9.05 36.98 -16.06
C ALA A 344 8.59 38.26 -16.79
N GLU A 345 9.53 39.08 -17.28
CA GLU A 345 9.24 40.29 -18.06
C GLU A 345 8.53 39.97 -19.39
N GLN A 346 8.96 38.93 -20.10
CA GLN A 346 8.39 38.53 -21.39
C GLN A 346 6.94 38.03 -21.27
N GLU A 347 6.65 37.31 -20.19
CA GLU A 347 5.30 36.80 -19.90
C GLU A 347 4.43 37.84 -19.16
N GLY A 348 4.96 39.05 -18.90
CA GLY A 348 4.22 40.12 -18.22
C GLY A 348 3.85 39.80 -16.77
N LEU A 349 4.64 38.96 -16.10
CA LEU A 349 4.39 38.52 -14.73
C LEU A 349 4.89 39.56 -13.73
N ASP A 350 3.97 40.12 -12.93
CA ASP A 350 4.31 41.00 -11.80
C ASP A 350 4.73 40.16 -10.59
N ILE A 351 5.96 39.64 -10.62
CA ILE A 351 6.53 38.79 -9.55
C ILE A 351 7.92 39.27 -9.14
N GLN A 352 8.13 39.39 -7.83
CA GLN A 352 9.46 39.60 -7.25
C GLN A 352 10.14 38.25 -7.03
N LEU A 353 11.13 37.92 -7.89
CA LEU A 353 11.87 36.66 -7.77
C LEU A 353 12.79 36.65 -6.55
N ASP A 354 12.75 35.57 -5.75
CA ASP A 354 13.72 35.30 -4.71
C ASP A 354 15.06 34.88 -5.33
N GLU A 355 16.03 35.79 -5.27
CA GLU A 355 17.37 35.55 -5.81
C GLU A 355 18.09 34.40 -5.11
N LYS A 356 17.83 34.15 -3.82
CA LYS A 356 18.49 33.06 -3.09
C LYS A 356 17.96 31.71 -3.57
N LEU A 357 16.64 31.61 -3.75
CA LEU A 357 15.99 30.40 -4.26
C LEU A 357 16.56 30.00 -5.63
N LEU A 358 16.62 30.95 -6.57
CA LEU A 358 17.10 30.68 -7.93
C LEU A 358 18.62 30.46 -8.02
N LYS A 359 19.40 31.10 -7.14
CA LYS A 359 20.83 30.81 -7.01
C LYS A 359 21.06 29.39 -6.49
N GLU A 360 20.31 28.95 -5.47
CA GLU A 360 20.42 27.56 -4.99
C GLU A 360 20.02 26.55 -6.06
N LEU A 361 18.99 26.84 -6.86
CA LEU A 361 18.65 26.01 -8.02
C LEU A 361 19.83 25.88 -8.99
N SER A 362 20.54 26.98 -9.27
CA SER A 362 21.74 26.96 -10.09
C SER A 362 22.89 26.19 -9.43
N TYR A 363 23.19 26.46 -8.16
CA TYR A 363 24.30 25.81 -7.44
C TYR A 363 24.14 24.30 -7.35
N GLN A 364 22.90 23.81 -7.37
CA GLN A 364 22.56 22.41 -7.23
C GLN A 364 22.17 21.75 -8.56
N ALA A 365 22.34 22.44 -9.70
CA ALA A 365 21.87 21.96 -11.00
C ALA A 365 22.52 20.64 -11.45
N GLN A 366 23.74 20.33 -11.02
CA GLN A 366 24.38 19.03 -11.27
C GLN A 366 24.11 17.98 -10.17
N GLY A 367 23.35 18.36 -9.14
CA GLY A 367 23.02 17.50 -8.02
C GLY A 367 22.14 16.32 -8.46
N ASP A 368 22.53 15.12 -8.04
CA ASP A 368 21.82 13.88 -8.33
C ASP A 368 21.69 13.09 -7.03
N LEU A 369 20.53 13.23 -6.39
CA LEU A 369 20.27 12.72 -5.05
C LEU A 369 19.29 11.54 -5.13
N ASN A 370 19.73 10.36 -4.67
CA ASN A 370 18.88 9.18 -4.64
C ASN A 370 17.55 9.37 -3.86
N PRO A 371 17.51 10.07 -2.70
CA PRO A 371 16.23 10.35 -2.04
C PRO A 371 15.26 11.17 -2.87
N MET A 372 15.76 12.11 -3.69
CA MET A 372 14.92 12.90 -4.60
C MET A 372 14.45 12.06 -5.78
N ALA A 373 15.32 11.21 -6.33
CA ALA A 373 14.93 10.21 -7.32
C ALA A 373 13.85 9.26 -6.78
N ALA A 374 13.97 8.80 -5.53
CA ALA A 374 12.98 7.95 -4.86
C ALA A 374 11.62 8.66 -4.72
N TYR A 375 11.62 9.90 -4.21
CA TYR A 375 10.40 10.70 -4.02
C TYR A 375 9.68 10.96 -5.35
N PHE A 376 10.38 11.54 -6.33
CA PHE A 376 9.79 11.85 -7.64
C PHE A 376 9.49 10.59 -8.45
N GLY A 377 10.33 9.57 -8.38
CA GLY A 377 10.14 8.32 -9.10
C GLY A 377 8.92 7.55 -8.64
N GLY A 378 8.61 7.57 -7.33
CA GLY A 378 7.35 7.05 -6.79
C GLY A 378 6.13 7.82 -7.28
N ILE A 379 6.18 9.15 -7.24
CA ILE A 379 5.08 10.03 -7.72
C ILE A 379 4.83 9.81 -9.22
N VAL A 380 5.87 9.90 -10.04
CA VAL A 380 5.76 9.76 -11.50
C VAL A 380 5.30 8.37 -11.90
N ALA A 381 5.81 7.31 -11.26
CA ALA A 381 5.29 5.97 -11.52
C ALA A 381 3.80 5.87 -11.19
N GLN A 382 3.35 6.45 -10.07
CA GLN A 382 1.94 6.50 -9.74
C GLN A 382 1.14 7.29 -10.78
N GLU A 383 1.62 8.45 -11.26
CA GLU A 383 0.96 9.21 -12.34
C GLU A 383 0.81 8.40 -13.63
N VAL A 384 1.82 7.61 -14.01
CA VAL A 384 1.72 6.68 -15.15
C VAL A 384 0.61 5.65 -14.91
N LEU A 385 0.51 5.09 -13.70
CA LEU A 385 -0.57 4.15 -13.35
C LEU A 385 -1.94 4.83 -13.40
N LYS A 386 -2.06 6.08 -12.96
CA LYS A 386 -3.31 6.86 -13.07
C LYS A 386 -3.71 7.03 -14.53
N ALA A 387 -2.75 7.40 -15.40
CA ALA A 387 -2.98 7.60 -16.83
C ALA A 387 -3.57 6.34 -17.49
N VAL A 388 -3.00 5.17 -17.25
CA VAL A 388 -3.44 3.93 -17.91
C VAL A 388 -4.68 3.29 -17.27
N SER A 389 -4.91 3.51 -15.98
CA SER A 389 -6.02 2.89 -15.23
C SER A 389 -7.27 3.76 -15.14
N GLY A 390 -7.14 5.09 -15.30
CA GLY A 390 -8.21 6.05 -14.99
C GLY A 390 -8.55 6.12 -13.50
N LYS A 391 -7.75 5.53 -12.61
CA LYS A 391 -7.96 5.54 -11.15
C LYS A 391 -7.07 6.59 -10.49
N PHE A 392 -7.62 7.23 -9.46
CA PHE A 392 -7.09 8.37 -8.71
C PHE A 392 -7.02 9.68 -9.51
N GLN A 393 -7.13 10.79 -8.79
CA GLN A 393 -6.99 12.13 -9.33
C GLN A 393 -5.53 12.35 -9.78
N PRO A 394 -5.28 12.62 -11.07
CA PRO A 394 -3.93 12.93 -11.56
C PRO A 394 -3.50 14.35 -11.14
N ILE A 395 -2.19 14.57 -11.13
CA ILE A 395 -1.62 15.92 -11.07
C ILE A 395 -2.12 16.70 -12.29
N ASN A 396 -2.73 17.86 -12.07
CA ASN A 396 -3.21 18.76 -13.12
C ASN A 396 -2.58 20.14 -12.90
N GLN A 397 -1.44 20.49 -13.48
CA GLN A 397 -0.63 19.79 -14.49
C GLN A 397 0.85 19.79 -14.09
N TRP A 398 1.29 20.86 -13.41
CA TRP A 398 2.64 21.06 -12.89
C TRP A 398 2.68 20.92 -11.37
N MET A 399 3.67 20.19 -10.87
CA MET A 399 4.03 20.14 -9.45
C MET A 399 5.51 20.50 -9.30
N TYR A 400 5.83 21.46 -8.45
CA TYR A 400 7.20 21.79 -8.06
C TYR A 400 7.40 21.45 -6.59
N PHE A 401 8.60 20.99 -6.24
CA PHE A 401 8.96 20.70 -4.87
C PHE A 401 10.43 21.05 -4.63
N ASP A 402 10.72 21.51 -3.41
CA ASP A 402 12.06 21.64 -2.91
C ASP A 402 12.16 21.16 -1.46
N SER A 403 13.34 20.63 -1.10
CA SER A 403 13.70 20.29 0.28
C SER A 403 14.96 21.06 0.70
N LEU A 404 14.95 22.39 0.51
CA LEU A 404 16.10 23.25 0.83
C LEU A 404 16.50 23.22 2.31
N GLU A 405 15.58 22.84 3.20
CA GLU A 405 15.83 22.64 4.62
C GLU A 405 16.81 21.48 4.88
N SER A 406 17.03 20.60 3.90
CA SER A 406 18.01 19.51 3.96
C SER A 406 19.45 19.97 3.70
N LEU A 407 19.68 21.24 3.36
CA LEU A 407 21.03 21.77 3.20
C LEU A 407 21.80 21.76 4.53
N PRO A 408 23.05 21.26 4.55
CA PRO A 408 23.80 21.16 5.78
C PRO A 408 24.19 22.53 6.31
N THR A 409 23.95 22.75 7.60
CA THR A 409 24.42 23.93 8.34
C THR A 409 25.71 23.65 9.12
N SER A 410 26.08 22.38 9.27
CA SER A 410 27.25 21.93 10.07
C SER A 410 28.54 21.76 9.28
N THR A 411 28.50 21.95 7.96
CA THR A 411 29.64 21.89 7.04
C THR A 411 29.55 23.05 6.06
N LYS A 412 30.67 23.42 5.44
CA LYS A 412 30.67 24.48 4.43
C LYS A 412 30.33 23.90 3.06
N ARG A 413 29.70 24.71 2.22
CA ARG A 413 29.54 24.47 0.78
C ARG A 413 30.32 25.53 0.01
N SER A 414 31.10 25.11 -0.98
CA SER A 414 31.88 25.99 -1.84
C SER A 414 32.17 25.28 -3.16
N ALA A 415 32.58 26.02 -4.19
CA ALA A 415 32.96 25.42 -5.47
C ALA A 415 34.05 24.35 -5.32
N GLU A 416 34.98 24.51 -4.37
CA GLU A 416 36.04 23.53 -4.11
C GLU A 416 35.54 22.28 -3.40
N LEU A 417 34.61 22.41 -2.44
CA LEU A 417 34.08 21.27 -1.69
C LEU A 417 33.01 20.49 -2.47
N CYS A 418 32.33 21.16 -3.40
CA CYS A 418 31.25 20.59 -4.21
C CYS A 418 31.69 20.19 -5.63
N LYS A 419 32.99 20.33 -5.97
CA LYS A 419 33.47 19.87 -7.28
C LYS A 419 33.47 18.33 -7.34
N PRO A 420 33.21 17.73 -8.51
CA PRO A 420 33.36 16.29 -8.71
C PRO A 420 34.77 15.81 -8.39
N ILE A 421 34.88 14.62 -7.79
CA ILE A 421 36.15 13.98 -7.43
C ILE A 421 36.38 12.65 -8.16
N GLY A 422 35.51 12.30 -9.11
CA GLY A 422 35.55 11.01 -9.81
C GLY A 422 34.99 9.87 -8.95
N SER A 423 34.11 10.20 -8.01
CA SER A 423 33.47 9.24 -7.11
C SER A 423 32.06 8.91 -7.56
N ARG A 424 31.57 7.73 -7.16
CA ARG A 424 30.15 7.38 -7.33
C ARG A 424 29.20 8.34 -6.60
N TYR A 425 29.71 9.12 -5.64
CA TYR A 425 28.93 10.08 -4.85
C TYR A 425 29.00 11.51 -5.41
N ASP A 426 29.58 11.72 -6.60
CA ASP A 426 29.79 13.07 -7.17
C ASP A 426 28.47 13.87 -7.31
N GLY A 427 27.35 13.20 -7.62
CA GLY A 427 26.03 13.84 -7.67
C GLY A 427 25.53 14.32 -6.31
N GLN A 428 25.90 13.64 -5.23
CA GLN A 428 25.59 14.07 -3.86
C GLN A 428 26.57 15.13 -3.37
N ILE A 429 27.86 15.01 -3.69
CA ILE A 429 28.92 15.98 -3.37
C ILE A 429 28.63 17.33 -4.01
N ALA A 430 28.09 17.36 -5.23
CA ALA A 430 27.65 18.58 -5.91
C ALA A 430 26.67 19.43 -5.08
N VAL A 431 25.90 18.80 -4.18
CA VAL A 431 24.96 19.48 -3.29
C VAL A 431 25.57 19.71 -1.92
N PHE A 432 26.04 18.66 -1.25
CA PHE A 432 26.40 18.71 0.18
C PHE A 432 27.88 18.92 0.47
N GLY A 433 28.74 18.71 -0.53
CA GLY A 433 30.19 18.79 -0.41
C GLY A 433 30.83 17.53 0.20
N THR A 434 32.14 17.39 -0.01
CA THR A 434 32.92 16.23 0.45
C THR A 434 32.95 16.07 1.97
N GLU A 435 32.99 17.17 2.73
CA GLU A 435 32.97 17.13 4.20
C GLU A 435 31.68 16.48 4.74
N PHE A 436 30.54 16.72 4.10
CA PHE A 436 29.27 16.13 4.54
C PHE A 436 29.15 14.68 4.09
N GLN A 437 29.66 14.35 2.90
CA GLN A 437 29.76 12.96 2.43
C GLN A 437 30.54 12.08 3.43
N ASP A 438 31.66 12.60 3.95
CA ASP A 438 32.48 11.88 4.93
C ASP A 438 31.76 11.66 6.27
N LYS A 439 30.91 12.62 6.69
CA LYS A 439 30.02 12.43 7.84
C LYS A 439 29.02 11.32 7.61
N ILE A 440 28.35 11.28 6.45
CA ILE A 440 27.37 10.24 6.11
C ILE A 440 28.03 8.85 6.12
N ALA A 441 29.24 8.76 5.53
CA ALA A 441 29.99 7.50 5.46
C ALA A 441 30.27 6.90 6.84
N ASN A 442 30.52 7.73 7.85
CA ASN A 442 30.87 7.26 9.19
C ASN A 442 29.69 7.08 10.16
N LEU A 443 28.43 7.16 9.68
CA LEU A 443 27.25 6.95 10.52
C LEU A 443 27.05 5.48 10.91
N LYS A 444 26.56 5.28 12.14
CA LYS A 444 26.13 4.02 12.73
C LYS A 444 24.61 3.97 12.87
N GLN A 445 23.92 3.31 11.96
CA GLN A 445 22.45 3.30 11.90
C GLN A 445 21.85 1.92 12.19
N PHE A 446 20.71 1.92 12.88
CA PHE A 446 19.90 0.72 13.08
C PHE A 446 18.57 0.82 12.31
N LEU A 447 18.33 -0.13 11.42
CA LEU A 447 17.08 -0.29 10.69
C LEU A 447 16.24 -1.42 11.30
N VAL A 448 15.02 -1.07 11.71
CA VAL A 448 14.06 -2.02 12.28
C VAL A 448 13.00 -2.36 11.23
N GLY A 449 13.13 -3.54 10.62
CA GLY A 449 12.29 -4.03 9.52
C GLY A 449 12.99 -3.98 8.16
N ALA A 450 12.89 -5.07 7.41
CA ALA A 450 13.44 -5.26 6.07
C ALA A 450 12.33 -5.53 5.04
N GLY A 451 11.10 -5.03 5.31
CA GLY A 451 9.96 -5.07 4.42
C GLY A 451 10.03 -4.03 3.29
N ALA A 452 8.88 -3.49 2.87
CA ALA A 452 8.80 -2.55 1.74
C ALA A 452 9.61 -1.27 1.99
N ILE A 453 9.34 -0.58 3.10
CA ILE A 453 10.09 0.61 3.52
C ILE A 453 11.57 0.26 3.75
N GLY A 454 11.84 -0.90 4.37
CA GLY A 454 13.21 -1.33 4.68
C GLY A 454 14.06 -1.54 3.42
N CYS A 455 13.49 -2.14 2.37
CA CYS A 455 14.16 -2.29 1.08
C CYS A 455 14.51 -0.94 0.44
N GLU A 456 13.55 -0.01 0.40
CA GLU A 456 13.77 1.34 -0.14
C GLU A 456 14.77 2.13 0.69
N MET A 457 14.74 2.00 2.02
CA MET A 457 15.65 2.66 2.93
C MET A 457 17.09 2.15 2.75
N LEU A 458 17.28 0.83 2.66
CA LEU A 458 18.61 0.25 2.42
C LEU A 458 19.17 0.64 1.05
N LYS A 459 18.33 0.67 0.01
CA LYS A 459 18.71 1.23 -1.31
C LYS A 459 19.17 2.68 -1.16
N ASN A 460 18.40 3.51 -0.45
CA ASN A 460 18.78 4.90 -0.21
C ASN A 460 20.11 5.00 0.53
N TRP A 461 20.30 4.26 1.62
CA TRP A 461 21.55 4.24 2.39
C TRP A 461 22.74 3.78 1.57
N ALA A 462 22.57 2.77 0.72
CA ALA A 462 23.61 2.33 -0.20
C ALA A 462 24.00 3.43 -1.19
N MET A 463 23.04 4.12 -1.79
CA MET A 463 23.32 5.16 -2.79
C MET A 463 23.93 6.43 -2.19
N ILE A 464 23.50 6.83 -0.99
CA ILE A 464 24.09 7.98 -0.30
C ILE A 464 25.44 7.67 0.37
N GLY A 465 25.86 6.40 0.36
CA GLY A 465 27.10 5.94 0.99
C GLY A 465 27.06 5.97 2.50
N LEU A 466 25.91 5.68 3.13
CA LEU A 466 25.78 5.65 4.58
C LEU A 466 26.49 4.43 5.14
N GLY A 467 27.33 4.64 6.16
CA GLY A 467 28.00 3.54 6.87
C GLY A 467 29.15 2.88 6.12
N THR A 468 29.57 3.41 4.96
CA THR A 468 30.69 2.89 4.15
C THR A 468 32.07 3.33 4.65
N GLY A 469 32.11 4.31 5.56
CA GLY A 469 33.32 4.83 6.16
C GLY A 469 33.91 3.88 7.20
N PRO A 470 35.17 4.08 7.61
CA PRO A 470 35.87 3.20 8.56
C PRO A 470 35.17 3.06 9.91
N GLU A 471 34.44 4.08 10.36
CA GLU A 471 33.66 4.04 11.61
C GLU A 471 32.18 3.70 11.38
N GLY A 472 31.77 3.65 10.11
CA GLY A 472 30.40 3.45 9.67
C GLY A 472 29.93 2.01 9.86
N LYS A 473 28.66 1.86 10.22
CA LYS A 473 28.05 0.55 10.44
C LYS A 473 26.53 0.59 10.25
N ILE A 474 25.97 -0.45 9.64
CA ILE A 474 24.52 -0.63 9.53
C ILE A 474 24.12 -1.93 10.24
N TRP A 475 23.15 -1.84 11.13
CA TRP A 475 22.43 -3.00 11.65
C TRP A 475 21.04 -3.04 11.02
N VAL A 476 20.63 -4.21 10.55
CA VAL A 476 19.27 -4.44 10.05
C VAL A 476 18.69 -5.68 10.73
N THR A 477 17.48 -5.59 11.26
CA THR A 477 16.78 -6.73 11.84
C THR A 477 15.40 -6.91 11.23
N ASP A 478 15.04 -8.16 10.96
CA ASP A 478 13.71 -8.58 10.57
C ASP A 478 13.56 -10.07 10.86
N MET A 479 12.48 -10.45 11.54
CA MET A 479 12.20 -11.83 11.94
C MET A 479 11.51 -12.64 10.84
N ASP A 480 11.02 -11.97 9.79
CA ASP A 480 10.23 -12.61 8.76
C ASP A 480 11.09 -13.21 7.64
N SER A 481 10.59 -14.30 7.09
CA SER A 481 11.01 -14.81 5.79
C SER A 481 10.29 -14.11 4.64
N ILE A 482 10.89 -14.15 3.45
CA ILE A 482 10.34 -13.58 2.22
C ILE A 482 9.19 -14.46 1.71
N GLU A 483 8.07 -13.83 1.38
CA GLU A 483 6.91 -14.46 0.74
C GLU A 483 6.71 -13.98 -0.70
N ARG A 484 6.00 -14.75 -1.52
CA ARG A 484 5.71 -14.39 -2.92
C ARG A 484 5.03 -13.02 -3.07
N SER A 485 4.06 -12.70 -2.21
CA SER A 485 3.35 -11.41 -2.23
C SER A 485 4.23 -10.21 -1.86
N ASN A 486 5.43 -10.46 -1.31
CA ASN A 486 6.37 -9.41 -0.93
C ASN A 486 7.08 -8.83 -2.16
N LEU A 487 7.36 -9.67 -3.16
CA LEU A 487 8.15 -9.32 -4.35
C LEU A 487 7.59 -8.13 -5.13
N ASN A 488 6.27 -7.93 -5.12
CA ASN A 488 5.61 -6.79 -5.77
C ASN A 488 6.02 -5.41 -5.19
N ARG A 489 6.56 -5.33 -3.97
CA ARG A 489 6.95 -4.05 -3.34
C ARG A 489 8.26 -4.09 -2.53
N GLN A 490 8.93 -5.24 -2.51
CA GLN A 490 10.20 -5.47 -1.79
C GLN A 490 11.26 -5.84 -2.82
N PHE A 491 11.61 -4.86 -3.66
CA PHE A 491 12.33 -5.08 -4.93
C PHE A 491 13.77 -5.60 -4.77
N LEU A 492 14.32 -5.63 -3.56
CA LEU A 492 15.61 -6.25 -3.28
C LEU A 492 15.57 -7.78 -3.38
N PHE A 493 14.37 -8.37 -3.35
CA PHE A 493 14.16 -9.82 -3.39
C PHE A 493 13.79 -10.32 -4.79
N ARG A 494 14.08 -11.59 -5.06
CA ARG A 494 13.69 -12.34 -6.27
C ARG A 494 12.87 -13.57 -5.88
N ALA A 495 12.25 -14.26 -6.85
CA ALA A 495 11.48 -15.47 -6.55
C ALA A 495 12.33 -16.56 -5.89
N ASP A 496 13.60 -16.69 -6.28
CA ASP A 496 14.56 -17.61 -5.66
C ASP A 496 14.88 -17.28 -4.19
N ASP A 497 14.54 -16.08 -3.72
CA ASP A 497 14.73 -15.67 -2.33
C ASP A 497 13.56 -16.07 -1.41
N VAL A 498 12.45 -16.59 -1.96
CA VAL A 498 11.27 -16.97 -1.17
C VAL A 498 11.63 -18.03 -0.13
N GLY A 499 11.20 -17.80 1.12
CA GLY A 499 11.52 -18.62 2.28
C GLY A 499 12.85 -18.27 2.98
N GLN A 500 13.68 -17.41 2.37
CA GLN A 500 14.90 -16.90 3.02
C GLN A 500 14.59 -15.66 3.89
N MET A 501 15.49 -15.31 4.80
CA MET A 501 15.29 -14.19 5.73
C MET A 501 15.41 -12.83 5.02
N LYS A 502 14.45 -11.93 5.27
CA LYS A 502 14.43 -10.60 4.65
C LYS A 502 15.70 -9.80 4.94
N SER A 503 16.15 -9.74 6.20
CA SER A 503 17.32 -8.97 6.62
C SER A 503 18.61 -9.42 5.90
N ASP A 504 18.85 -10.73 5.84
CA ASP A 504 20.01 -11.32 5.17
C ASP A 504 20.03 -10.99 3.67
N ARG A 505 18.90 -11.21 2.98
CA ARG A 505 18.81 -10.99 1.53
C ARG A 505 18.85 -9.52 1.15
N ALA A 506 18.25 -8.65 1.97
CA ALA A 506 18.26 -7.21 1.72
C ALA A 506 19.68 -6.65 1.83
N ALA A 507 20.44 -7.07 2.85
CA ALA A 507 21.85 -6.67 3.01
C ALA A 507 22.71 -7.11 1.82
N LEU A 508 22.59 -8.38 1.40
CA LEU A 508 23.30 -8.90 0.23
C LEU A 508 22.94 -8.16 -1.06
N ALA A 509 21.67 -7.80 -1.24
CA ALA A 509 21.23 -7.04 -2.41
C ALA A 509 21.87 -5.65 -2.46
N VAL A 510 21.88 -4.91 -1.35
CA VAL A 510 22.44 -3.55 -1.33
C VAL A 510 23.96 -3.51 -1.32
N GLN A 511 24.64 -4.54 -0.81
CA GLN A 511 26.08 -4.72 -0.98
C GLN A 511 26.46 -4.91 -2.47
N ARG A 512 25.61 -5.56 -3.27
CA ARG A 512 25.80 -5.62 -4.73
C ARG A 512 25.60 -4.26 -5.41
N MET A 513 24.66 -3.44 -4.91
CA MET A 513 24.45 -2.07 -5.42
C MET A 513 25.60 -1.13 -5.02
N ASN A 514 26.16 -1.33 -3.83
CA ASN A 514 27.31 -0.59 -3.34
C ASN A 514 28.30 -1.50 -2.60
N PRO A 515 29.37 -1.98 -3.29
CA PRO A 515 30.40 -2.81 -2.68
C PRO A 515 31.14 -2.16 -1.51
N ASP A 516 31.10 -0.83 -1.37
CA ASP A 516 31.67 -0.14 -0.20
C ASP A 516 30.97 -0.51 1.12
N LEU A 517 29.81 -1.18 1.07
CA LEU A 517 29.10 -1.71 2.24
C LEU A 517 29.55 -3.11 2.67
N GLU A 518 30.43 -3.77 1.91
CA GLU A 518 30.96 -5.08 2.28
C GLU A 518 31.74 -5.00 3.61
N GLY A 519 31.34 -5.81 4.60
CA GLY A 519 31.89 -5.77 5.96
C GLY A 519 31.28 -4.71 6.90
N HIS A 520 30.48 -3.77 6.37
CA HIS A 520 29.86 -2.70 7.16
C HIS A 520 28.46 -3.03 7.68
N MET A 521 27.84 -4.11 7.20
CA MET A 521 26.48 -4.50 7.59
C MET A 521 26.47 -5.67 8.59
N VAL A 522 25.51 -5.64 9.53
CA VAL A 522 25.19 -6.72 10.46
C VAL A 522 23.70 -7.03 10.33
N THR A 523 23.38 -8.28 10.01
CA THR A 523 22.01 -8.75 9.88
C THR A 523 21.57 -9.51 11.14
N LEU A 524 20.36 -9.24 11.58
CA LEU A 524 19.73 -9.85 12.75
C LEU A 524 18.34 -10.38 12.37
N LYS A 525 17.84 -11.33 13.15
CA LYS A 525 16.60 -12.07 12.88
C LYS A 525 15.59 -11.97 14.02
N GLU A 526 15.91 -11.10 14.98
CA GLU A 526 15.16 -10.97 16.21
C GLU A 526 14.07 -9.92 16.05
N ARG A 527 12.89 -10.22 16.59
CA ARG A 527 11.83 -9.22 16.78
C ARG A 527 12.34 -8.18 17.76
N VAL A 528 12.21 -6.89 17.46
CA VAL A 528 12.56 -5.84 18.41
C VAL A 528 11.43 -5.71 19.43
N SER A 529 11.65 -6.25 20.63
CA SER A 529 10.65 -6.34 21.70
C SER A 529 11.32 -6.51 23.07
N PRO A 530 10.57 -6.44 24.19
CA PRO A 530 11.15 -6.66 25.53
C PRO A 530 11.87 -8.00 25.68
N GLU A 531 11.44 -9.03 24.94
CA GLU A 531 12.00 -10.39 25.01
C GLU A 531 13.40 -10.51 24.41
N THR A 532 13.83 -9.55 23.58
CA THR A 532 15.10 -9.60 22.83
C THR A 532 16.11 -8.55 23.28
N GLU A 533 15.90 -7.92 24.45
CA GLU A 533 16.83 -6.95 25.04
C GLU A 533 18.19 -7.55 25.43
N ASN A 534 18.31 -8.87 25.51
CA ASN A 534 19.60 -9.53 25.62
C ASN A 534 20.46 -9.37 24.34
N VAL A 535 19.82 -9.27 23.17
CA VAL A 535 20.47 -9.00 21.88
C VAL A 535 20.60 -7.50 21.66
N PHE A 536 19.50 -6.75 21.80
CA PHE A 536 19.47 -5.29 21.70
C PHE A 536 19.73 -4.64 23.06
N ASN A 537 20.87 -4.99 23.65
CA ASN A 537 21.27 -4.56 24.98
C ASN A 537 21.77 -3.10 25.02
N GLU A 538 22.10 -2.61 26.21
CA GLU A 538 22.56 -1.24 26.41
C GLU A 538 23.77 -0.85 25.55
N ASP A 539 24.76 -1.73 25.41
CA ASP A 539 25.95 -1.46 24.60
C ASP A 539 25.61 -1.29 23.12
N PHE A 540 24.69 -2.12 22.61
CA PHE A 540 24.16 -2.00 21.25
C PHE A 540 23.56 -0.60 21.04
N TRP A 541 22.60 -0.21 21.88
CA TRP A 541 21.92 1.08 21.74
C TRP A 541 22.87 2.26 21.88
N ARG A 542 23.79 2.24 22.85
CA ARG A 542 24.72 3.35 23.08
C ARG A 542 25.63 3.63 21.87
N ASN A 543 25.97 2.59 21.11
CA ASN A 543 26.86 2.69 19.94
C ASN A 543 26.18 3.22 18.66
N LEU A 544 24.86 3.44 18.66
CA LEU A 544 24.13 3.95 17.48
C LEU A 544 24.18 5.48 17.39
N ASP A 545 24.23 6.02 16.18
CA ASP A 545 23.98 7.45 15.90
C ASP A 545 22.49 7.76 15.71
N GLY A 546 21.72 6.78 15.22
CA GLY A 546 20.29 6.91 15.00
C GLY A 546 19.60 5.59 14.71
N VAL A 547 18.26 5.65 14.67
CA VAL A 547 17.38 4.51 14.40
C VAL A 547 16.36 4.89 13.34
N THR A 548 16.00 3.94 12.49
CA THR A 548 14.97 4.11 11.46
C THR A 548 14.00 2.94 11.52
N ASN A 549 12.70 3.26 11.60
CA ASN A 549 11.63 2.28 11.57
C ASN A 549 11.15 2.01 10.15
N ALA A 550 10.94 0.73 9.85
CA ALA A 550 10.31 0.20 8.64
C ALA A 550 9.27 -0.86 9.03
N LEU A 551 8.45 -0.52 10.02
CA LEU A 551 7.53 -1.42 10.74
C LEU A 551 6.11 -1.40 10.15
N ASP A 552 5.30 -2.38 10.52
CA ASP A 552 3.91 -2.54 10.05
C ASP A 552 2.86 -2.57 11.17
N ASN A 553 3.28 -2.46 12.43
CA ASN A 553 2.40 -2.46 13.60
C ASN A 553 2.77 -1.35 14.60
N VAL A 554 1.77 -0.86 15.35
CA VAL A 554 1.92 0.25 16.32
C VAL A 554 2.68 -0.20 17.58
N GLU A 555 2.55 -1.46 17.97
CA GLU A 555 3.21 -2.02 19.16
C GLU A 555 4.75 -1.91 19.04
N ALA A 556 5.31 -2.37 17.93
CA ALA A 556 6.75 -2.31 17.69
C ALA A 556 7.25 -0.86 17.56
N ARG A 557 6.47 0.03 16.91
CA ARG A 557 6.80 1.47 16.82
C ARG A 557 6.92 2.09 18.20
N THR A 558 5.91 1.85 19.04
CA THR A 558 5.86 2.33 20.42
C THR A 558 7.02 1.78 21.24
N TYR A 559 7.39 0.52 21.05
CA TYR A 559 8.54 -0.07 21.76
C TYR A 559 9.86 0.59 21.34
N VAL A 560 10.14 0.70 20.03
CA VAL A 560 11.36 1.34 19.53
C VAL A 560 11.44 2.81 19.96
N ASP A 561 10.33 3.55 19.88
CA ASP A 561 10.24 4.93 20.34
C ASP A 561 10.66 5.08 21.82
N ARG A 562 10.12 4.23 22.71
CA ARG A 562 10.53 4.23 24.13
C ARG A 562 12.02 3.97 24.31
N ARG A 563 12.62 3.07 23.53
CA ARG A 563 14.06 2.78 23.57
C ARG A 563 14.87 3.97 23.07
N CYS A 564 14.47 4.59 21.96
CA CYS A 564 15.10 5.80 21.42
C CYS A 564 15.04 6.96 22.42
N VAL A 565 13.91 7.19 23.09
CA VAL A 565 13.78 8.19 24.16
C VAL A 565 14.72 7.86 25.33
N PHE A 566 14.75 6.60 25.79
CA PHE A 566 15.60 6.18 26.90
C PHE A 566 17.11 6.34 26.61
N PHE A 567 17.55 5.96 25.41
CA PHE A 567 18.96 6.06 24.99
C PHE A 567 19.32 7.37 24.29
N GLN A 568 18.38 8.31 24.20
CA GLN A 568 18.55 9.61 23.54
C GLN A 568 19.05 9.48 22.10
N LYS A 569 18.43 8.58 21.33
CA LYS A 569 18.75 8.37 19.92
C LYS A 569 17.70 9.03 19.03
N PRO A 570 18.12 9.74 17.96
CA PRO A 570 17.21 10.16 16.91
C PRO A 570 16.46 8.97 16.29
N LEU A 571 15.19 9.17 15.99
CA LEU A 571 14.35 8.18 15.32
C LEU A 571 13.70 8.77 14.07
N LEU A 572 13.85 8.07 12.95
CA LEU A 572 13.11 8.30 11.71
C LEU A 572 11.95 7.29 11.64
N GLU A 573 10.72 7.78 11.67
CA GLU A 573 9.48 6.99 11.63
C GLU A 573 8.74 7.21 10.30
N SER A 574 8.14 6.16 9.76
CA SER A 574 7.32 6.23 8.56
C SER A 574 6.28 5.11 8.46
N GLY A 575 5.19 5.40 7.75
CA GLY A 575 4.09 4.47 7.54
C GLY A 575 3.44 4.65 6.18
N THR A 576 2.81 3.60 5.67
CA THR A 576 2.07 3.60 4.40
C THR A 576 0.78 2.81 4.50
N LEU A 577 -0.28 3.31 3.87
CA LEU A 577 -1.55 2.61 3.70
C LEU A 577 -2.11 2.89 2.29
N GLY A 578 -1.92 1.94 1.38
CA GLY A 578 -2.28 2.13 -0.03
C GLY A 578 -1.50 3.28 -0.65
N THR A 579 -2.21 4.31 -1.14
CA THR A 579 -1.61 5.53 -1.70
C THR A 579 -1.27 6.59 -0.65
N LYS A 580 -1.59 6.36 0.63
CA LYS A 580 -1.29 7.27 1.74
C LYS A 580 0.06 6.91 2.35
N GLY A 581 0.76 7.92 2.85
CA GLY A 581 1.96 7.73 3.64
C GLY A 581 2.24 8.92 4.55
N ASN A 582 3.05 8.70 5.58
CA ASN A 582 3.50 9.73 6.51
C ASN A 582 4.96 9.50 6.91
N THR A 583 5.61 10.57 7.34
CA THR A 583 6.96 10.57 7.92
C THR A 583 6.96 11.42 9.17
N GLN A 584 7.65 10.97 10.22
CA GLN A 584 7.87 11.73 11.45
C GLN A 584 9.32 11.60 11.89
N VAL A 585 9.89 12.71 12.37
CA VAL A 585 11.24 12.75 12.92
C VAL A 585 11.17 13.02 14.42
N VAL A 586 11.85 12.19 15.21
CA VAL A 586 11.98 12.36 16.66
C VAL A 586 13.43 12.71 16.97
N LEU A 587 13.66 13.93 17.43
CA LEU A 587 14.98 14.46 17.78
C LEU A 587 15.09 14.64 19.31
N PRO A 588 16.09 14.01 19.95
CA PRO A 588 16.31 14.14 21.39
C PRO A 588 16.38 15.61 21.82
N HIS A 589 15.66 15.94 22.90
CA HIS A 589 15.62 17.29 23.50
C HIS A 589 15.07 18.40 22.58
N LEU A 590 14.41 18.06 21.46
CA LEU A 590 13.87 19.05 20.53
C LEU A 590 12.40 18.81 20.17
N THR A 591 12.05 17.60 19.74
CA THR A 591 10.68 17.26 19.32
C THR A 591 9.98 16.38 20.35
N GLU A 592 8.67 16.20 20.19
CA GLU A 592 7.95 15.12 20.86
C GLU A 592 8.38 13.73 20.33
N SER A 593 8.02 12.68 21.08
CA SER A 593 8.22 11.28 20.69
C SER A 593 7.03 10.77 19.88
N TYR A 594 7.16 9.62 19.21
CA TYR A 594 6.04 9.02 18.47
C TYR A 594 4.85 8.76 19.41
N SER A 595 5.11 8.26 20.62
CA SER A 595 4.08 7.93 21.61
C SER A 595 3.45 9.14 22.30
N SER A 596 3.84 10.38 21.94
CA SER A 596 3.30 11.60 22.54
C SER A 596 1.93 12.00 21.98
N SER A 597 1.59 11.52 20.78
CA SER A 597 0.27 11.67 20.16
C SER A 597 -0.46 10.33 20.08
N GLN A 598 -1.79 10.37 19.99
CA GLN A 598 -2.62 9.17 19.90
C GLN A 598 -3.19 9.05 18.49
N ASP A 599 -2.86 7.93 17.84
CA ASP A 599 -3.56 7.49 16.64
C ASP A 599 -4.98 6.99 17.00
N PRO A 600 -5.97 7.14 16.10
CA PRO A 600 -7.29 6.55 16.31
C PRO A 600 -7.18 5.04 16.56
N PRO A 601 -7.91 4.48 17.55
CA PRO A 601 -7.88 3.06 17.82
C PRO A 601 -8.46 2.26 16.65
N GLU A 602 -8.09 0.99 16.54
CA GLU A 602 -8.73 0.07 15.61
C GLU A 602 -10.24 -0.01 15.90
N LYS A 603 -11.04 -0.11 14.84
CA LYS A 603 -12.50 -0.23 14.98
C LYS A 603 -12.84 -1.61 15.52
N GLU A 604 -13.24 -1.69 16.78
CA GLU A 604 -13.86 -2.88 17.36
C GLU A 604 -15.38 -2.85 17.13
N PHE A 605 -15.96 -4.00 16.73
CA PHE A 605 -17.40 -4.12 16.61
C PHE A 605 -18.03 -4.52 17.96
N PRO A 606 -19.22 -3.99 18.30
CA PRO A 606 -19.95 -4.44 19.48
C PRO A 606 -20.18 -5.95 19.47
N MET A 607 -20.04 -6.58 20.62
CA MET A 607 -20.09 -8.04 20.73
C MET A 607 -21.47 -8.59 20.40
N CYS A 608 -22.55 -7.88 20.78
CA CYS A 608 -23.91 -8.25 20.38
C CYS A 608 -24.12 -8.19 18.85
N THR A 609 -23.45 -7.26 18.15
CA THR A 609 -23.50 -7.13 16.68
C THR A 609 -22.82 -8.32 16.00
N ILE A 610 -21.61 -8.70 16.44
CA ILE A 610 -20.91 -9.87 15.86
C ILE A 610 -21.69 -11.17 16.15
N ARG A 611 -22.24 -11.32 17.36
CA ARG A 611 -22.85 -12.58 17.81
C ARG A 611 -24.26 -12.83 17.28
N SER A 612 -25.09 -11.79 17.22
CA SER A 612 -26.54 -11.97 17.03
C SER A 612 -27.13 -11.10 15.93
N PHE A 613 -26.59 -9.91 15.67
CA PHE A 613 -27.20 -8.92 14.76
C PHE A 613 -26.22 -8.35 13.73
N PRO A 614 -25.55 -9.19 12.90
CA PRO A 614 -24.70 -8.70 11.84
C PRO A 614 -25.53 -8.02 10.74
N ASN A 615 -25.06 -6.87 10.24
CA ASN A 615 -25.69 -6.13 9.14
C ASN A 615 -24.70 -5.72 8.04
N LYS A 616 -23.41 -6.00 8.25
CA LYS A 616 -22.32 -5.80 7.30
C LYS A 616 -21.54 -7.10 7.13
N ILE A 617 -20.92 -7.25 5.97
CA ILE A 617 -20.08 -8.42 5.69
C ILE A 617 -18.91 -8.51 6.68
N ASP A 618 -18.33 -7.37 7.08
CA ASP A 618 -17.26 -7.28 8.08
C ASP A 618 -17.63 -7.96 9.40
N HIS A 619 -18.89 -7.80 9.86
CA HIS A 619 -19.35 -8.44 11.09
C HIS A 619 -19.34 -9.96 10.97
N THR A 620 -19.77 -10.49 9.81
CA THR A 620 -19.78 -11.93 9.56
C THR A 620 -18.37 -12.50 9.36
N ILE A 621 -17.45 -11.72 8.79
CA ILE A 621 -16.03 -12.08 8.64
C ILE A 621 -15.36 -12.12 10.01
N ALA A 622 -15.57 -11.11 10.86
CA ALA A 622 -15.07 -11.08 12.23
C ALA A 622 -15.60 -12.28 13.03
N TRP A 623 -16.89 -12.57 12.92
CA TRP A 623 -17.50 -13.77 13.52
C TRP A 623 -16.82 -15.06 13.03
N ALA A 624 -16.65 -15.22 11.72
CA ALA A 624 -16.03 -16.41 11.14
C ALA A 624 -14.56 -16.58 11.56
N LYS A 625 -13.80 -15.48 11.62
CA LYS A 625 -12.39 -15.51 12.04
C LYS A 625 -12.26 -15.84 13.53
N GLU A 626 -12.95 -15.10 14.39
CA GLU A 626 -12.74 -15.17 15.84
C GLU A 626 -13.54 -16.29 16.52
N TYR A 627 -14.80 -16.50 16.13
CA TYR A 627 -15.72 -17.41 16.81
C TYR A 627 -15.81 -18.78 16.17
N MET A 628 -15.47 -18.90 14.89
CA MET A 628 -15.39 -20.19 14.21
C MET A 628 -13.94 -20.65 14.10
N PHE A 629 -13.10 -19.94 13.34
CA PHE A 629 -11.75 -20.42 13.04
C PHE A 629 -10.85 -20.48 14.28
N GLU A 630 -10.62 -19.34 14.92
CA GLU A 630 -9.70 -19.23 16.05
C GLU A 630 -10.18 -20.07 17.24
N LYS A 631 -11.48 -20.04 17.53
CA LYS A 631 -12.06 -20.80 18.63
C LYS A 631 -11.94 -22.32 18.43
N LEU A 632 -12.39 -22.83 17.27
CA LEU A 632 -12.50 -24.27 17.03
C LEU A 632 -11.15 -24.91 16.69
N PHE A 633 -10.31 -24.23 15.91
CA PHE A 633 -9.10 -24.84 15.35
C PHE A 633 -7.80 -24.40 16.01
N VAL A 634 -7.81 -23.34 16.82
CA VAL A 634 -6.60 -22.84 17.51
C VAL A 634 -6.74 -22.97 19.03
N LYS A 635 -7.68 -22.23 19.63
CA LYS A 635 -7.83 -22.14 21.09
C LYS A 635 -8.29 -23.45 21.73
N ALA A 636 -9.22 -24.17 21.10
CA ALA A 636 -9.69 -25.45 21.63
C ALA A 636 -8.56 -26.51 21.70
N PRO A 637 -7.80 -26.78 20.62
CA PRO A 637 -6.61 -27.65 20.70
C PRO A 637 -5.56 -27.16 21.70
N GLN A 638 -5.26 -25.85 21.75
CA GLN A 638 -4.32 -25.30 22.74
C GLN A 638 -4.78 -25.55 24.18
N THR A 639 -6.07 -25.35 24.47
CA THR A 639 -6.65 -25.61 25.79
C THR A 639 -6.50 -27.08 26.18
N VAL A 640 -6.77 -28.00 25.25
CA VAL A 640 -6.56 -29.44 25.46
C VAL A 640 -5.09 -29.74 25.72
N ASN A 641 -4.17 -29.17 24.93
CA ASN A 641 -2.73 -29.37 25.11
C ASN A 641 -2.24 -28.84 26.47
N LEU A 642 -2.71 -27.67 26.91
CA LEU A 642 -2.39 -27.12 28.22
C LEU A 642 -2.92 -28.03 29.34
N TYR A 643 -4.16 -28.53 29.22
CA TYR A 643 -4.71 -29.51 30.15
C TYR A 643 -3.86 -30.79 30.24
N LEU A 644 -3.37 -31.30 29.10
CA LEU A 644 -2.55 -32.52 29.05
C LEU A 644 -1.11 -32.32 29.54
N THR A 645 -0.57 -31.10 29.47
CA THR A 645 0.84 -30.81 29.79
C THR A 645 1.05 -30.14 31.14
N GLN A 646 0.03 -29.49 31.70
CA GLN A 646 0.11 -28.78 32.98
C GLN A 646 -0.66 -29.52 34.08
N PRO A 647 0.03 -30.10 35.09
CA PRO A 647 -0.60 -30.90 36.14
C PRO A 647 -1.70 -30.18 36.96
N GLN A 648 -1.63 -28.86 37.08
CA GLN A 648 -2.57 -28.03 37.84
C GLN A 648 -3.45 -27.14 36.94
N PHE A 649 -3.60 -27.47 35.65
CA PHE A 649 -4.36 -26.64 34.71
C PHE A 649 -5.78 -26.35 35.22
N ILE A 650 -6.54 -27.39 35.59
CA ILE A 650 -7.92 -27.24 36.08
C ILE A 650 -7.97 -26.36 37.33
N GLU A 651 -7.09 -26.59 38.30
CA GLU A 651 -7.06 -25.77 39.54
C GLU A 651 -6.76 -24.30 39.25
N ASN A 652 -5.86 -24.02 38.31
CA ASN A 652 -5.49 -22.67 37.91
C ASN A 652 -6.61 -21.98 37.11
N SER A 653 -7.23 -22.69 36.16
CA SER A 653 -8.37 -22.20 35.39
C SER A 653 -9.59 -21.94 36.27
N MET A 654 -9.80 -22.72 37.34
CA MET A 654 -10.90 -22.48 38.28
C MET A 654 -10.69 -21.22 39.12
N LYS A 655 -9.44 -20.79 39.34
CA LYS A 655 -9.10 -19.54 40.05
C LYS A 655 -9.23 -18.30 39.16
N GLN A 656 -8.98 -18.43 37.85
CA GLN A 656 -9.19 -17.38 36.86
C GLN A 656 -10.68 -17.36 36.48
N GLY A 657 -11.49 -16.57 37.20
CA GLY A 657 -12.95 -16.50 36.98
C GLY A 657 -13.35 -16.15 35.53
N GLY A 658 -14.51 -16.65 35.07
CA GLY A 658 -15.19 -16.13 33.86
C GLY A 658 -15.71 -17.19 32.89
N ASN A 659 -14.88 -18.17 32.51
CA ASN A 659 -15.18 -19.12 31.43
C ASN A 659 -14.97 -20.60 31.82
N GLN A 660 -15.18 -20.96 33.09
CA GLN A 660 -14.84 -22.31 33.59
C GLN A 660 -15.63 -23.41 32.90
N LYS A 661 -16.94 -23.21 32.71
CA LYS A 661 -17.81 -24.20 32.06
C LYS A 661 -17.40 -24.44 30.61
N GLU A 662 -17.17 -23.38 29.84
CA GLU A 662 -16.75 -23.47 28.44
C GLU A 662 -15.41 -24.19 28.29
N THR A 663 -14.46 -23.91 29.19
CA THR A 663 -13.16 -24.58 29.22
C THR A 663 -13.33 -26.08 29.44
N LEU A 664 -14.14 -26.48 30.42
CA LEU A 664 -14.40 -27.89 30.74
C LEU A 664 -15.17 -28.61 29.62
N GLU A 665 -16.15 -27.95 29.02
CA GLU A 665 -16.91 -28.48 27.88
C GLU A 665 -16.00 -28.66 26.66
N THR A 666 -15.11 -27.71 26.38
CA THR A 666 -14.12 -27.82 25.31
C THR A 666 -13.22 -29.04 25.50
N ILE A 667 -12.64 -29.21 26.71
CA ILE A 667 -11.80 -30.37 27.04
C ILE A 667 -12.58 -31.66 26.87
N ARG A 668 -13.79 -31.74 27.44
CA ARG A 668 -14.64 -32.93 27.33
C ARG A 668 -14.92 -33.25 25.87
N ASN A 669 -15.40 -32.28 25.10
CA ASN A 669 -15.85 -32.50 23.74
C ASN A 669 -14.69 -32.95 22.84
N TYR A 670 -13.55 -32.24 22.86
CA TYR A 670 -12.41 -32.52 21.99
C TYR A 670 -11.65 -33.80 22.40
N LEU A 671 -11.76 -34.25 23.65
CA LEU A 671 -11.19 -35.53 24.07
C LEU A 671 -12.14 -36.72 23.90
N THR A 672 -13.46 -36.49 23.82
CA THR A 672 -14.48 -37.55 23.83
C THR A 672 -15.50 -37.42 22.70
N THR A 673 -16.53 -36.58 22.82
CA THR A 673 -17.72 -36.59 21.97
C THR A 673 -17.47 -36.11 20.53
N GLU A 674 -16.53 -35.20 20.33
CA GLU A 674 -16.20 -34.60 19.04
C GLU A 674 -14.84 -35.05 18.50
N ARG A 675 -14.20 -36.03 19.16
CA ARG A 675 -12.91 -36.58 18.73
C ARG A 675 -13.10 -37.48 17.50
N PRO A 676 -12.60 -37.10 16.31
CA PRO A 676 -12.72 -37.92 15.12
C PRO A 676 -11.73 -39.11 15.19
N ARG A 677 -12.12 -40.24 14.59
CA ARG A 677 -11.23 -41.40 14.37
C ARG A 677 -10.89 -41.56 12.89
N THR A 678 -11.79 -41.15 12.01
CA THR A 678 -11.60 -41.18 10.56
C THR A 678 -11.95 -39.83 9.94
N PHE A 679 -11.69 -39.67 8.64
CA PHE A 679 -12.05 -38.43 7.93
C PHE A 679 -13.57 -38.31 7.74
N GLU A 680 -14.27 -39.43 7.64
CA GLU A 680 -15.73 -39.49 7.59
C GLU A 680 -16.34 -38.91 8.88
N ASP A 681 -15.74 -39.19 10.05
CA ASP A 681 -16.14 -38.55 11.32
C ASP A 681 -15.96 -37.03 11.27
N CYS A 682 -14.91 -36.52 10.61
CA CYS A 682 -14.69 -35.09 10.42
C CYS A 682 -15.77 -34.46 9.52
N ILE A 683 -16.22 -35.16 8.47
CA ILE A 683 -17.32 -34.72 7.60
C ILE A 683 -18.63 -34.66 8.40
N ALA A 684 -18.93 -35.70 9.18
CA ALA A 684 -20.10 -35.74 10.04
C ALA A 684 -20.09 -34.59 11.06
N TRP A 685 -18.95 -34.35 11.72
CA TRP A 685 -18.76 -33.22 12.64
C TRP A 685 -19.00 -31.88 11.94
N ALA A 686 -18.42 -31.66 10.76
CA ALA A 686 -18.61 -30.43 9.99
C ALA A 686 -20.09 -30.22 9.60
N ARG A 687 -20.81 -31.30 9.26
CA ARG A 687 -22.25 -31.23 8.93
C ARG A 687 -23.11 -30.88 10.14
N GLN A 688 -22.79 -31.42 11.32
CA GLN A 688 -23.48 -31.05 12.57
C GLN A 688 -23.17 -29.61 12.99
N LEU A 689 -21.93 -29.17 12.77
CA LEU A 689 -21.53 -27.79 13.01
C LEU A 689 -22.31 -26.83 12.10
N PHE A 690 -22.46 -27.14 10.82
CA PHE A 690 -23.29 -26.35 9.90
C PHE A 690 -24.73 -26.20 10.43
N GLU A 691 -25.34 -27.31 10.84
CA GLU A 691 -26.72 -27.27 11.36
C GLU A 691 -26.80 -26.41 12.64
N THR A 692 -25.83 -26.58 13.53
CA THR A 692 -25.80 -25.86 14.80
C THR A 692 -25.71 -24.35 14.58
N GLU A 693 -24.77 -23.91 13.74
CA GLU A 693 -24.43 -22.50 13.57
C GLU A 693 -25.39 -21.75 12.65
N PHE A 694 -25.76 -22.35 11.52
CA PHE A 694 -26.50 -21.65 10.46
C PHE A 694 -28.01 -21.96 10.43
N SER A 695 -28.45 -22.96 11.19
CA SER A 695 -29.87 -23.36 11.29
C SER A 695 -30.37 -23.24 12.73
N ASN A 696 -29.88 -24.06 13.65
CA ASN A 696 -30.43 -24.18 15.01
C ASN A 696 -30.33 -22.87 15.80
N LYS A 697 -29.15 -22.23 15.80
CA LYS A 697 -28.98 -20.92 16.47
C LYS A 697 -29.87 -19.84 15.88
N ILE A 698 -30.11 -19.86 14.57
CA ILE A 698 -31.01 -18.91 13.90
C ILE A 698 -32.47 -19.17 14.27
N GLN A 699 -32.90 -20.43 14.29
CA GLN A 699 -34.23 -20.82 14.75
C GLN A 699 -34.46 -20.43 16.22
N GLN A 700 -33.45 -20.61 17.08
CA GLN A 700 -33.50 -20.17 18.47
C GLN A 700 -33.61 -18.64 18.56
N LEU A 701 -32.83 -17.90 17.77
CA LEU A 701 -32.88 -16.44 17.72
C LEU A 701 -34.26 -15.92 17.30
N LEU A 702 -34.87 -16.52 16.27
CA LEU A 702 -36.23 -16.19 15.82
C LEU A 702 -37.31 -16.61 16.81
N TYR A 703 -37.09 -17.66 17.60
CA TYR A 703 -38.00 -18.03 18.70
C TYR A 703 -37.96 -16.99 19.82
N ASN A 704 -36.77 -16.50 20.17
CA ASN A 704 -36.61 -15.44 21.17
C ASN A 704 -37.14 -14.08 20.68
N PHE A 705 -36.95 -13.78 19.39
CA PHE A 705 -37.39 -12.55 18.75
C PHE A 705 -38.10 -12.85 17.44
N PRO A 706 -39.42 -13.13 17.48
CA PRO A 706 -40.22 -13.37 16.27
C PRO A 706 -40.07 -12.26 15.24
N LYS A 707 -40.22 -12.57 13.94
CA LYS A 707 -40.02 -11.59 12.85
C LYS A 707 -40.95 -10.38 12.94
N ASP A 708 -42.11 -10.57 13.53
CA ASP A 708 -43.15 -9.57 13.80
C ASP A 708 -43.09 -9.00 15.22
N SER A 709 -42.04 -9.31 15.99
CA SER A 709 -41.91 -8.79 17.36
C SER A 709 -41.70 -7.28 17.40
N GLU A 710 -42.25 -6.65 18.43
CA GLU A 710 -42.15 -5.23 18.70
C GLU A 710 -41.37 -4.98 19.99
N THR A 711 -40.71 -3.83 20.06
CA THR A 711 -40.07 -3.33 21.27
C THR A 711 -41.12 -2.81 22.26
N SER A 712 -40.70 -2.46 23.48
CA SER A 712 -41.59 -1.85 24.48
C SER A 712 -42.21 -0.52 24.04
N SER A 713 -41.62 0.17 23.04
CA SER A 713 -42.16 1.39 22.45
C SER A 713 -43.12 1.16 21.27
N GLY A 714 -43.43 -0.11 20.93
CA GLY A 714 -44.30 -0.45 19.80
C GLY A 714 -43.63 -0.31 18.43
N THR A 715 -42.29 -0.21 18.38
CA THR A 715 -41.54 -0.21 17.12
C THR A 715 -41.10 -1.62 16.76
N PRO A 716 -41.05 -2.01 15.47
CA PRO A 716 -40.58 -3.34 15.08
C PRO A 716 -39.15 -3.62 15.60
N PHE A 717 -38.95 -4.77 16.24
CA PHE A 717 -37.65 -5.18 16.78
C PHE A 717 -36.60 -5.34 15.67
N TRP A 718 -37.00 -5.95 14.55
CA TRP A 718 -36.19 -6.12 13.35
C TRP A 718 -36.28 -4.88 12.45
N SER A 719 -35.64 -3.81 12.87
CA SER A 719 -35.53 -2.56 12.11
C SER A 719 -34.13 -1.97 12.20
N GLY A 720 -33.79 -1.11 11.25
CA GLY A 720 -32.50 -0.42 11.19
C GLY A 720 -31.31 -1.39 11.12
N PRO A 721 -30.40 -1.42 12.13
CA PRO A 721 -29.24 -2.31 12.13
C PRO A 721 -29.58 -3.78 12.38
N LYS A 722 -30.80 -4.11 12.80
CA LYS A 722 -31.24 -5.48 13.10
C LYS A 722 -31.98 -6.08 11.91
N ARG A 723 -31.30 -6.95 11.15
CA ARG A 723 -31.86 -7.64 10.00
C ARG A 723 -32.44 -8.99 10.43
N ALA A 724 -33.73 -9.22 10.19
CA ALA A 724 -34.38 -10.49 10.51
C ALA A 724 -33.72 -11.63 9.71
N PRO A 725 -33.13 -12.65 10.37
CA PRO A 725 -32.43 -13.72 9.68
C PRO A 725 -33.39 -14.80 9.15
N ASP A 726 -32.84 -15.69 8.34
CA ASP A 726 -33.48 -16.93 7.89
C ASP A 726 -32.59 -18.12 8.23
N ALA A 727 -33.17 -19.17 8.81
CA ALA A 727 -32.44 -20.40 9.10
C ALA A 727 -32.08 -21.12 7.79
N LEU A 728 -30.81 -21.43 7.59
CA LEU A 728 -30.34 -22.06 6.36
C LEU A 728 -30.70 -23.55 6.34
N LYS A 729 -31.22 -24.02 5.21
CA LYS A 729 -31.31 -25.44 4.90
C LYS A 729 -30.03 -25.86 4.17
N PHE A 730 -29.32 -26.85 4.71
CA PHE A 730 -28.12 -27.37 4.06
C PHE A 730 -28.45 -27.88 2.65
N ASP A 731 -27.57 -27.56 1.71
CA ASP A 731 -27.64 -27.99 0.32
C ASP A 731 -26.22 -28.23 -0.18
N PRO A 732 -25.83 -29.48 -0.49
CA PRO A 732 -24.49 -29.78 -0.97
C PRO A 732 -24.19 -29.20 -2.36
N ASN A 733 -25.21 -28.75 -3.12
CA ASN A 733 -25.03 -28.08 -4.39
C ASN A 733 -24.77 -26.57 -4.26
N ASN A 734 -25.03 -26.00 -3.08
CA ASN A 734 -24.64 -24.63 -2.78
C ASN A 734 -23.12 -24.57 -2.56
N PRO A 735 -22.36 -23.77 -3.34
CA PRO A 735 -20.91 -23.72 -3.24
C PRO A 735 -20.40 -23.28 -1.85
N SER A 736 -21.09 -22.35 -1.19
CA SER A 736 -20.70 -21.86 0.14
C SER A 736 -20.95 -22.90 1.22
N HIS A 737 -22.08 -23.62 1.14
CA HIS A 737 -22.38 -24.71 2.08
C HIS A 737 -21.36 -25.85 1.93
N PHE A 738 -21.09 -26.28 0.69
CA PHE A 738 -20.13 -27.33 0.42
C PHE A 738 -18.70 -26.93 0.80
N GLY A 739 -18.30 -25.70 0.45
CA GLY A 739 -17.00 -25.14 0.81
C GLY A 739 -16.77 -25.09 2.32
N PHE A 740 -17.81 -24.73 3.09
CA PHE A 740 -17.76 -24.80 4.55
C PHE A 740 -17.47 -26.22 5.06
N ILE A 741 -18.19 -27.22 4.57
CA ILE A 741 -17.99 -28.63 4.98
C ILE A 741 -16.57 -29.08 4.67
N VAL A 742 -16.07 -28.80 3.47
CA VAL A 742 -14.71 -29.14 3.07
C VAL A 742 -13.69 -28.49 3.99
N ALA A 743 -13.77 -27.17 4.20
CA ALA A 743 -12.82 -26.45 5.05
C ALA A 743 -12.85 -26.94 6.51
N ALA A 744 -14.04 -27.03 7.10
CA ALA A 744 -14.22 -27.45 8.49
C ALA A 744 -13.74 -28.89 8.73
N ALA A 745 -14.06 -29.83 7.83
CA ALA A 745 -13.62 -31.23 7.96
C ALA A 745 -12.09 -31.35 7.85
N ASN A 746 -11.47 -30.62 6.92
CA ASN A 746 -10.01 -30.64 6.74
C ASN A 746 -9.27 -30.04 7.94
N LEU A 747 -9.75 -28.91 8.47
CA LEU A 747 -9.15 -28.27 9.64
C LEU A 747 -9.32 -29.14 10.90
N HIS A 748 -10.47 -29.79 11.06
CA HIS A 748 -10.66 -30.75 12.16
C HIS A 748 -9.75 -31.95 12.00
N ALA A 749 -9.61 -32.52 10.79
CA ALA A 749 -8.68 -33.60 10.52
C ALA A 749 -7.22 -33.21 10.84
N PHE A 750 -6.83 -31.97 10.50
CA PHE A 750 -5.51 -31.43 10.83
C PHE A 750 -5.23 -31.42 12.34
N ASN A 751 -6.18 -30.98 13.17
CA ASN A 751 -6.04 -30.96 14.63
C ASN A 751 -5.74 -32.33 15.26
N TYR A 752 -6.25 -33.41 14.65
CA TYR A 752 -6.07 -34.78 15.14
C TYR A 752 -5.06 -35.58 14.31
N ASN A 753 -4.34 -34.93 13.38
CA ASN A 753 -3.39 -35.56 12.47
C ASN A 753 -4.00 -36.72 11.67
N ILE A 754 -5.24 -36.52 11.19
CA ILE A 754 -5.95 -37.45 10.31
C ILE A 754 -5.67 -37.05 8.87
N LYS A 755 -5.30 -38.03 8.03
CA LYS A 755 -5.01 -37.80 6.62
C LYS A 755 -6.27 -37.41 5.86
N SER A 756 -6.24 -36.25 5.22
CA SER A 756 -7.31 -35.80 4.33
C SER A 756 -7.25 -36.50 2.95
N PRO A 757 -8.40 -36.90 2.38
CA PRO A 757 -8.51 -37.33 0.99
C PRO A 757 -8.51 -36.16 -0.02
N GLY A 758 -8.37 -34.92 0.45
CA GLY A 758 -8.39 -33.71 -0.38
C GLY A 758 -9.81 -33.15 -0.58
N THR A 759 -10.08 -32.63 -1.77
CA THR A 759 -11.32 -31.91 -2.13
C THR A 759 -12.23 -32.69 -3.09
N ASP A 760 -12.03 -34.01 -3.22
CA ASP A 760 -12.85 -34.86 -4.08
C ASP A 760 -14.32 -34.86 -3.63
N ARG A 761 -15.15 -34.17 -4.40
CA ARG A 761 -16.58 -33.98 -4.13
C ARG A 761 -17.34 -35.30 -3.93
N SER A 762 -16.95 -36.37 -4.62
CA SER A 762 -17.66 -37.66 -4.55
C SER A 762 -17.60 -38.29 -3.16
N ILE A 763 -16.47 -38.12 -2.46
CA ILE A 763 -16.28 -38.63 -1.10
C ILE A 763 -17.20 -37.88 -0.13
N TYR A 764 -17.20 -36.55 -0.18
CA TYR A 764 -18.04 -35.74 0.71
C TYR A 764 -19.53 -36.04 0.52
N LEU A 765 -20.00 -36.11 -0.72
CA LEU A 765 -21.42 -36.40 -0.99
C LEU A 765 -21.85 -37.76 -0.43
N ARG A 766 -21.03 -38.79 -0.66
CA ARG A 766 -21.30 -40.14 -0.16
C ARG A 766 -21.43 -40.18 1.36
N GLU A 767 -20.53 -39.49 2.07
CA GLU A 767 -20.56 -39.49 3.53
C GLU A 767 -21.67 -38.59 4.08
N LEU A 768 -21.94 -37.45 3.45
CA LEU A 768 -23.01 -36.52 3.86
C LEU A 768 -24.40 -37.19 3.81
N ASP A 769 -24.66 -38.06 2.84
CA ASP A 769 -25.91 -38.81 2.73
C ASP A 769 -26.15 -39.74 3.93
N ASN A 770 -25.09 -40.15 4.63
CA ASN A 770 -25.17 -41.03 5.81
C ASN A 770 -25.28 -40.27 7.14
N VAL A 771 -25.12 -38.94 7.14
CA VAL A 771 -25.15 -38.14 8.38
C VAL A 771 -26.59 -37.93 8.84
N ILE A 772 -26.92 -38.49 10.00
CA ILE A 772 -28.21 -38.24 10.66
C ILE A 772 -28.13 -36.91 11.40
N VAL A 773 -28.90 -35.93 10.95
CA VAL A 773 -29.02 -34.61 11.59
C VAL A 773 -30.23 -34.62 12.53
N PRO A 774 -30.04 -34.42 13.84
CA PRO A 774 -31.14 -34.41 14.79
C PRO A 774 -32.09 -33.24 14.55
N ASP A 775 -33.39 -33.46 14.76
CA ASP A 775 -34.37 -32.37 14.81
C ASP A 775 -34.04 -31.41 15.95
N PHE A 776 -34.21 -30.11 15.68
CA PHE A 776 -34.01 -29.06 16.67
C PHE A 776 -35.35 -28.50 17.14
N THR A 777 -35.46 -28.23 18.44
CA THR A 777 -36.59 -27.51 19.03
C THR A 777 -36.06 -26.36 19.89
N PRO A 778 -36.42 -25.10 19.60
CA PRO A 778 -36.03 -23.96 20.41
C PRO A 778 -36.45 -24.10 21.88
N SER A 779 -35.61 -23.58 22.79
CA SER A 779 -35.86 -23.60 24.22
C SER A 779 -36.27 -22.23 24.74
N SER A 780 -37.29 -22.19 25.61
CA SER A 780 -37.72 -20.98 26.32
C SER A 780 -36.77 -20.52 27.43
N ASN A 781 -35.82 -21.38 27.84
CA ASN A 781 -34.85 -21.07 28.89
C ASN A 781 -33.60 -20.36 28.36
N VAL A 782 -33.46 -20.24 27.05
CA VAL A 782 -32.34 -19.55 26.41
C VAL A 782 -32.65 -18.05 26.38
N LYS A 783 -31.75 -17.24 26.95
CA LYS A 783 -31.79 -15.78 26.85
C LYS A 783 -30.71 -15.32 25.89
N ILE A 784 -31.06 -14.42 24.98
CA ILE A 784 -30.13 -13.82 24.02
C ILE A 784 -30.03 -12.34 24.36
N GLN A 785 -28.79 -11.87 24.52
CA GLN A 785 -28.49 -10.47 24.81
C GLN A 785 -28.78 -9.61 23.56
N ALA A 786 -29.65 -8.60 23.71
CA ALA A 786 -30.05 -7.71 22.62
C ALA A 786 -29.26 -6.39 22.59
N ASP A 787 -28.64 -6.03 23.73
CA ASP A 787 -27.83 -4.82 23.93
C ASP A 787 -26.65 -5.14 24.87
N ASP A 788 -25.46 -4.59 24.59
CA ASP A 788 -24.25 -4.76 25.41
C ASP A 788 -24.43 -4.27 26.86
N LYS A 789 -25.42 -3.41 27.12
CA LYS A 789 -25.80 -2.94 28.48
C LYS A 789 -26.59 -3.97 29.29
N GLU A 790 -27.17 -4.98 28.65
CA GLU A 790 -27.85 -6.06 29.35
C GLU A 790 -26.83 -7.03 29.99
N PRO A 791 -27.11 -7.61 31.17
CA PRO A 791 -26.19 -8.56 31.78
C PRO A 791 -26.01 -9.81 30.89
N VAL A 792 -24.76 -10.20 30.65
CA VAL A 792 -24.40 -11.43 29.93
C VAL A 792 -24.90 -12.64 30.74
N VAL A 793 -26.06 -13.17 30.39
CA VAL A 793 -26.51 -14.47 30.91
C VAL A 793 -25.79 -15.53 30.09
N SER A 794 -24.94 -16.37 30.70
CA SER A 794 -24.15 -17.36 29.97
C SER A 794 -25.07 -18.28 29.14
N ILE A 795 -25.07 -18.08 27.82
CA ILE A 795 -25.94 -18.76 26.88
C ILE A 795 -25.35 -20.13 26.56
N PHE A 796 -25.56 -21.15 27.40
CA PHE A 796 -25.51 -22.57 26.97
C PHE A 796 -26.21 -23.45 28.02
N THR A 797 -27.50 -23.20 28.25
CA THR A 797 -28.36 -24.13 29.01
C THR A 797 -28.94 -25.17 28.05
N SER A 798 -28.46 -26.41 28.21
CA SER A 798 -29.03 -27.69 27.76
C SER A 798 -29.25 -27.94 26.25
N TYR A 799 -28.23 -28.49 25.59
CA TYR A 799 -28.42 -29.42 24.48
C TYR A 799 -27.98 -30.82 24.93
N SER A 800 -28.92 -31.61 25.46
CA SER A 800 -28.92 -33.09 25.53
C SER A 800 -29.84 -33.57 26.65
N LYS A 801 -31.11 -33.78 26.33
CA LYS A 801 -31.92 -34.84 26.96
C LYS A 801 -32.93 -35.34 25.93
N THR A 802 -32.52 -36.31 25.11
CA THR A 802 -33.46 -37.30 24.59
C THR A 802 -33.77 -38.26 25.73
N SER A 803 -35.03 -38.27 26.14
CA SER A 803 -35.60 -39.22 27.08
C SER A 803 -35.67 -40.60 26.46
N THR A 804 -34.83 -41.54 26.92
CA THR A 804 -35.14 -42.97 26.84
C THR A 804 -35.78 -43.39 28.17
N ASN A 805 -37.10 -43.58 28.15
CA ASN A 805 -37.81 -44.33 29.19
C ASN A 805 -37.73 -45.82 28.87
N SER A 806 -37.56 -46.60 29.94
CA SER A 806 -37.53 -48.07 30.10
C SER A 806 -36.39 -48.83 29.42
#